data_AF-A0A9P4XQK1-F1
#
_entry.id   AF-A0A9P4XQK1-F1
#
_cell.length_a   1.000
_cell.length_b   1.000
_cell.length_c   1.000
_cell.angle_alpha   90.00
_cell.angle_beta   90.00
_cell.angle_gamma   90.00
#
_symmetry.space_group_name_H-M   'P 1'
#
loop_
_entity.id
_entity.type
_entity.pdbx_description
1 polymer ?
#
loop_
_entity_poly.entity_id
_entity_poly.type
_entity_poly.pdbx_seq_one_letter_code
_entity_poly.pdbx_strand_id
1 'polypeptide(L)'
;MRPSSTLSLLALGSVAQAAVSLENSSLPPRDIENIERAIEARSLADDIWNDIKNAATCTACQGILVLLKGIAVFGDGAFVSVATELCKLAKVEDDDVCEGTVGLEGPIIADAIRNMDLGSDTSKLFCGSFLGLCPEPSVPQWKIPFPSPQPQTGRPAPSGKTPLKVVQYSDIHIDPLYVSGSSSNCTKPICCRPYTAADEPGKSTSPAGPNGDHKCDTPVGLEISMYQAIKNIVPDAALTLFTGDIVDHAIWNTSQPYNQKQISDAYTYMSQYLGIVYGTAGNHESNPTNAFPPRSISNSSQWVYDALSDQWTRWVGASAESEIESIGAYSTKYPNGNLRVISLNTNFYYRMNFWLYQEGIEQDPDGQIQWLVSELDAAEKAGERVYIIGHMPLGEGDAFHAGSNYLDQVVKRYSSTIAAMFFGHTHVDHFEVSYSDYNSRDASHAVMASYICPSLTPTSGMPSFRVYDVDPETFAVLDTTTYIADMANADFQTTGPVWTKLYSAKETYGSKLNPPVTDASVELTPAFWHNVTALFESNSDVFNEYISLKSRGWNVASCTGDCKTQELCQLRAGRSENNCVVPSIGLHLNKRSDELHGHSHHRSHDHQECGMSAGMKTLGSLAVRKDLLDELETRANDIKGSSDTESSSDESDSDGPSERDSARSPDLQSPAGAARSTSAAGTASNTGPGGAEPATGTNTNAASGASFVSGGTGSATSLPPPPSPVLSATAIKLPLLRNSPPPTPSPSSPDSSPTSADRELDNAPPLQSLTMPSVCALPTPPRMPPSSVTRASAREQTTAAEAVDELETTTRLMPRYVNHSGS
;
A
#
# COMPACT_ATOMS: atom_id res chain seq x y z
N MET A 1 69.70 -26.75 -37.82
CA MET A 1 69.34 -28.07 -38.39
C MET A 1 67.95 -28.47 -37.89
N ARG A 2 67.22 -29.33 -38.61
CA ARG A 2 65.99 -30.08 -38.23
C ARG A 2 66.27 -31.57 -38.54
N PRO A 3 65.63 -32.59 -37.93
CA PRO A 3 64.18 -32.86 -37.81
C PRO A 3 63.62 -32.66 -36.36
N SER A 4 62.31 -32.49 -36.09
CA SER A 4 61.11 -33.36 -36.23
C SER A 4 61.03 -34.47 -35.14
N SER A 5 59.85 -34.88 -34.63
CA SER A 5 58.46 -34.72 -35.12
C SER A 5 57.37 -34.67 -34.04
N THR A 6 56.31 -33.90 -34.32
CA THR A 6 54.88 -34.09 -33.96
C THR A 6 54.46 -35.00 -32.79
N LEU A 7 53.63 -34.43 -31.90
CA LEU A 7 52.25 -34.91 -31.75
C LEU A 7 51.28 -33.72 -31.64
N SER A 8 50.02 -33.90 -32.03
CA SER A 8 48.97 -32.88 -31.98
C SER A 8 47.62 -33.57 -31.73
N LEU A 9 46.61 -32.79 -31.34
CA LEU A 9 45.27 -33.21 -30.91
C LEU A 9 45.23 -34.05 -29.61
N LEU A 10 44.82 -33.40 -28.53
CA LEU A 10 43.65 -33.77 -27.72
C LEU A 10 43.33 -32.59 -26.80
N ALA A 11 42.57 -31.63 -27.33
CA ALA A 11 42.20 -30.36 -26.65
C ALA A 11 40.82 -29.87 -27.14
N LEU A 12 39.84 -30.77 -27.07
CA LEU A 12 38.41 -30.57 -27.30
C LEU A 12 37.70 -31.67 -26.51
N GLY A 13 36.85 -31.32 -25.53
CA GLY A 13 36.09 -32.34 -24.77
C GLY A 13 35.82 -32.10 -23.28
N SER A 14 35.60 -30.86 -22.82
CA SER A 14 35.00 -30.58 -21.50
C SER A 14 34.46 -29.14 -21.39
N VAL A 15 33.63 -28.76 -22.37
CA VAL A 15 32.74 -27.58 -22.31
C VAL A 15 31.35 -28.10 -22.67
N ALA A 16 30.59 -28.53 -21.65
CA ALA A 16 29.27 -29.16 -21.81
C ALA A 16 28.44 -29.23 -20.52
N GLN A 17 29.06 -29.34 -19.33
CA GLN A 17 28.31 -29.74 -18.12
C GLN A 17 27.73 -28.59 -17.29
N ALA A 18 28.32 -27.39 -17.32
CA ALA A 18 27.68 -26.19 -16.74
C ALA A 18 26.34 -25.83 -17.46
N ALA A 19 26.18 -26.22 -18.72
CA ALA A 19 24.94 -26.04 -19.48
C ALA A 19 23.77 -26.85 -18.88
N VAL A 20 24.02 -28.01 -18.25
CA VAL A 20 22.97 -28.95 -17.81
C VAL A 20 22.03 -28.36 -16.75
N SER A 21 22.49 -27.35 -16.01
CA SER A 21 21.67 -26.61 -15.05
C SER A 21 20.83 -25.49 -15.69
N LEU A 22 21.21 -24.97 -16.85
CA LEU A 22 20.48 -23.94 -17.61
C LEU A 22 19.62 -24.52 -18.74
N GLU A 23 20.03 -25.63 -19.38
CA GLU A 23 19.24 -26.33 -20.41
C GLU A 23 17.94 -26.98 -19.85
N ASN A 24 17.89 -27.25 -18.55
CA ASN A 24 16.67 -27.65 -17.84
C ASN A 24 15.90 -26.48 -17.20
N SER A 25 16.41 -25.25 -17.29
CA SER A 25 15.72 -24.07 -16.75
C SER A 25 14.63 -23.59 -17.70
N SER A 26 13.56 -22.99 -17.17
CA SER A 26 12.46 -22.42 -17.96
C SER A 26 12.79 -21.05 -18.58
N LEU A 27 14.07 -20.74 -18.79
CA LEU A 27 14.54 -19.42 -19.19
C LEU A 27 14.49 -19.19 -20.71
N PRO A 28 14.31 -17.93 -21.16
CA PRO A 28 14.51 -17.56 -22.56
C PRO A 28 15.94 -17.88 -23.02
N PRO A 29 16.15 -18.45 -24.24
CA PRO A 29 17.50 -18.74 -24.75
C PRO A 29 18.43 -17.53 -24.83
N ARG A 30 17.87 -16.33 -25.00
CA ARG A 30 18.61 -15.06 -24.96
C ARG A 30 19.09 -14.70 -23.55
N ASP A 31 18.31 -15.03 -22.53
CA ASP A 31 18.68 -14.78 -21.14
C ASP A 31 19.73 -15.79 -20.69
N ILE A 32 19.65 -17.04 -21.14
CA ILE A 32 20.73 -18.04 -21.00
C ILE A 32 22.03 -17.49 -21.63
N GLU A 33 22.00 -17.05 -22.90
CA GLU A 33 23.17 -16.48 -23.60
C GLU A 33 23.72 -15.21 -22.89
N ASN A 34 22.88 -14.45 -22.18
CA ASN A 34 23.30 -13.28 -21.40
C ASN A 34 23.95 -13.69 -20.07
N ILE A 35 23.35 -14.66 -19.36
CA ILE A 35 23.83 -15.20 -18.08
C ILE A 35 25.17 -15.92 -18.29
N GLU A 36 25.28 -16.76 -19.32
CA GLU A 36 26.54 -17.42 -19.71
C GLU A 36 27.66 -16.40 -20.00
N ARG A 37 27.37 -15.36 -20.80
CA ARG A 37 28.35 -14.31 -21.10
C ARG A 37 28.75 -13.50 -19.88
N ALA A 38 27.82 -13.17 -18.99
CA ALA A 38 28.11 -12.49 -17.73
C ALA A 38 29.02 -13.32 -16.82
N ILE A 39 28.76 -14.63 -16.76
CA ILE A 39 29.55 -15.61 -16.00
C ILE A 39 30.97 -15.80 -16.59
N GLU A 40 31.18 -15.57 -17.88
CA GLU A 40 32.51 -15.57 -18.50
C GLU A 40 33.22 -14.20 -18.43
N ALA A 41 32.46 -13.11 -18.30
CA ALA A 41 32.93 -11.73 -18.30
C ALA A 41 33.46 -11.28 -16.93
N ARG A 42 34.71 -11.65 -16.62
CA ARG A 42 35.47 -11.02 -15.53
C ARG A 42 35.45 -9.50 -15.66
N SER A 43 35.03 -8.80 -14.60
CA SER A 43 34.84 -7.34 -14.50
C SER A 43 33.48 -6.80 -14.95
N LEU A 44 32.41 -7.60 -14.89
CA LEU A 44 31.05 -7.13 -15.17
C LEU A 44 30.61 -6.01 -14.21
N ALA A 45 30.97 -6.06 -12.93
CA ALA A 45 30.71 -5.00 -11.96
C ALA A 45 31.56 -3.74 -12.19
N ASP A 46 32.68 -3.81 -12.92
CA ASP A 46 33.35 -2.60 -13.43
C ASP A 46 32.58 -2.00 -14.61
N ASP A 47 32.12 -2.82 -15.56
CA ASP A 47 31.37 -2.34 -16.73
C ASP A 47 30.01 -1.74 -16.33
N ILE A 48 29.23 -2.40 -15.47
CA ILE A 48 28.00 -1.87 -14.86
C ILE A 48 28.26 -0.53 -14.17
N TRP A 49 29.32 -0.44 -13.36
CA TRP A 49 29.67 0.80 -12.64
C TRP A 49 30.16 1.92 -13.55
N ASN A 50 30.77 1.59 -14.68
CA ASN A 50 31.16 2.55 -15.70
C ASN A 50 29.93 3.03 -16.49
N ASP A 51 28.98 2.16 -16.84
CA ASP A 51 27.73 2.55 -17.49
C ASP A 51 26.87 3.46 -16.59
N ILE A 52 26.80 3.22 -15.27
CA ILE A 52 26.15 4.14 -14.31
C ILE A 52 26.79 5.53 -14.39
N LYS A 53 28.13 5.64 -14.32
CA LYS A 53 28.85 6.92 -14.43
C LYS A 53 28.68 7.61 -15.79
N ASN A 54 28.55 6.83 -16.86
CA ASN A 54 28.38 7.31 -18.24
C ASN A 54 26.92 7.67 -18.56
N ALA A 55 26.01 7.58 -17.57
CA ALA A 55 24.57 7.74 -17.73
C ALA A 55 23.91 6.74 -18.71
N ALA A 56 24.55 5.60 -18.97
CA ALA A 56 23.97 4.43 -19.63
C ALA A 56 23.19 3.57 -18.60
N THR A 57 22.47 4.24 -17.69
CA THR A 57 21.92 3.67 -16.45
C THR A 57 21.05 2.42 -16.69
N CYS A 58 20.22 2.46 -17.72
CA CYS A 58 19.31 1.35 -18.01
C CYS A 58 20.06 0.11 -18.52
N THR A 59 21.18 0.28 -19.23
CA THR A 59 22.08 -0.84 -19.62
C THR A 59 22.73 -1.46 -18.37
N ALA A 60 23.27 -0.62 -17.48
CA ALA A 60 23.85 -1.07 -16.22
C ALA A 60 22.84 -1.88 -15.38
N CYS A 61 21.58 -1.43 -15.32
CA CYS A 61 20.53 -2.16 -14.60
C CYS A 61 20.25 -3.54 -15.18
N GLN A 62 20.24 -3.68 -16.50
CA GLN A 62 20.10 -5.01 -17.12
C GLN A 62 21.28 -5.91 -16.76
N GLY A 63 22.50 -5.37 -16.61
CA GLY A 63 23.64 -6.11 -16.05
C GLY A 63 23.44 -6.55 -14.59
N ILE A 64 22.88 -5.68 -13.74
CA ILE A 64 22.52 -6.04 -12.35
C ILE A 64 21.45 -7.14 -12.34
N LEU A 65 20.44 -7.05 -13.21
CA LEU A 65 19.41 -8.09 -13.37
C LEU A 65 20.00 -9.42 -13.86
N VAL A 66 21.01 -9.43 -14.75
CA VAL A 66 21.69 -10.67 -15.15
C VAL A 66 22.37 -11.34 -13.96
N LEU A 67 23.06 -10.59 -13.09
CA LEU A 67 23.68 -11.15 -11.87
C LEU A 67 22.62 -11.68 -10.90
N LEU A 68 21.58 -10.91 -10.62
CA LEU A 68 20.47 -11.31 -9.73
C LEU A 68 19.72 -12.54 -10.28
N LYS A 69 19.47 -12.60 -11.59
CA LYS A 69 18.81 -13.73 -12.27
C LYS A 69 19.70 -14.97 -12.28
N GLY A 70 21.00 -14.81 -12.51
CA GLY A 70 22.00 -15.88 -12.38
C GLY A 70 21.96 -16.53 -10.99
N ILE A 71 21.79 -15.76 -9.92
CA ILE A 71 21.63 -16.28 -8.55
C ILE A 71 20.25 -16.91 -8.33
N ALA A 72 19.17 -16.25 -8.75
CA ALA A 72 17.79 -16.69 -8.51
C ALA A 72 17.45 -18.05 -9.17
N VAL A 73 18.18 -18.44 -10.22
CA VAL A 73 18.09 -19.75 -10.89
C VAL A 73 18.54 -20.92 -10.01
N PHE A 74 19.45 -20.70 -9.06
CA PHE A 74 19.83 -21.70 -8.05
C PHE A 74 18.82 -21.81 -6.89
N GLY A 75 17.68 -21.11 -7.00
CA GLY A 75 16.54 -21.21 -6.09
C GLY A 75 16.53 -20.17 -4.97
N ASP A 76 15.36 -20.04 -4.32
CA ASP A 76 15.07 -18.94 -3.40
C ASP A 76 16.03 -18.88 -2.22
N GLY A 77 16.49 -20.02 -1.70
CA GLY A 77 17.45 -20.08 -0.60
C GLY A 77 18.81 -19.44 -0.94
N ALA A 78 19.29 -19.63 -2.17
CA ALA A 78 20.53 -18.99 -2.64
C ALA A 78 20.35 -17.47 -2.77
N PHE A 79 19.23 -17.05 -3.37
CA PHE A 79 18.89 -15.63 -3.54
C PHE A 79 18.70 -14.91 -2.19
N VAL A 80 17.94 -15.49 -1.26
CA VAL A 80 17.71 -14.96 0.09
C VAL A 80 19.02 -14.85 0.87
N SER A 81 19.93 -15.84 0.77
CA SER A 81 21.23 -15.77 1.44
C SER A 81 22.06 -14.58 0.95
N VAL A 82 22.25 -14.46 -0.38
CA VAL A 82 23.06 -13.37 -0.96
C VAL A 82 22.42 -12.00 -0.71
N ALA A 83 21.10 -11.88 -0.87
CA ALA A 83 20.39 -10.63 -0.56
C ALA A 83 20.46 -10.25 0.93
N THR A 84 20.47 -11.22 1.84
CA THR A 84 20.63 -10.97 3.28
C THR A 84 22.06 -10.51 3.61
N GLU A 85 23.08 -11.14 3.01
CA GLU A 85 24.48 -10.72 3.14
C GLU A 85 24.70 -9.29 2.59
N LEU A 86 24.13 -8.98 1.42
CA LEU A 86 24.18 -7.65 0.82
C LEU A 86 23.48 -6.59 1.70
N CYS A 87 22.32 -6.91 2.29
CA CYS A 87 21.60 -6.01 3.21
C CYS A 87 22.46 -5.62 4.42
N LYS A 88 23.12 -6.61 5.02
CA LYS A 88 24.03 -6.43 6.17
C LYS A 88 25.32 -5.69 5.80
N LEU A 89 25.91 -6.02 4.65
CA LEU A 89 27.11 -5.34 4.13
C LEU A 89 26.84 -3.88 3.76
N ALA A 90 25.66 -3.60 3.18
CA ALA A 90 25.18 -2.26 2.90
C ALA A 90 24.93 -1.44 4.18
N LYS A 91 24.59 -2.13 5.28
CA LYS A 91 24.10 -1.61 6.58
C LYS A 91 22.76 -0.89 6.46
N VAL A 92 21.91 -1.41 5.58
CA VAL A 92 20.57 -0.91 5.25
C VAL A 92 19.70 -0.81 6.49
N GLU A 93 19.58 -1.89 7.25
CA GLU A 93 18.91 -1.93 8.56
C GLU A 93 19.80 -2.66 9.58
N ASP A 94 19.22 -3.22 10.64
CA ASP A 94 19.93 -4.13 11.56
C ASP A 94 19.85 -5.59 11.06
N ASP A 95 20.78 -6.45 11.50
CA ASP A 95 20.91 -7.84 11.04
C ASP A 95 19.62 -8.67 11.07
N ASP A 96 18.82 -8.54 12.12
CA ASP A 96 17.53 -9.21 12.34
C ASP A 96 16.40 -8.66 11.44
N VAL A 97 16.49 -7.38 11.08
CA VAL A 97 15.57 -6.74 10.14
C VAL A 97 15.91 -7.17 8.71
N CYS A 98 17.20 -7.23 8.37
CA CYS A 98 17.67 -7.80 7.12
C CYS A 98 17.23 -9.27 6.99
N GLU A 99 17.49 -10.12 7.99
CA GLU A 99 17.07 -11.54 7.99
C GLU A 99 15.55 -11.70 7.85
N GLY A 100 14.76 -10.96 8.64
CA GLY A 100 13.31 -11.07 8.64
C GLY A 100 12.66 -10.57 7.34
N THR A 101 13.00 -9.36 6.88
CA THR A 101 12.41 -8.81 5.65
C THR A 101 12.89 -9.56 4.40
N VAL A 102 14.20 -9.83 4.26
CA VAL A 102 14.71 -10.53 3.07
C VAL A 102 14.27 -12.00 3.06
N GLY A 103 14.13 -12.64 4.22
CA GLY A 103 13.56 -13.98 4.33
C GLY A 103 12.08 -14.07 3.93
N LEU A 104 11.32 -12.98 4.08
CA LEU A 104 9.91 -12.88 3.67
C LEU A 104 9.74 -12.47 2.20
N GLU A 105 10.39 -11.39 1.77
CA GLU A 105 10.22 -10.82 0.42
C GLU A 105 11.09 -11.50 -0.64
N GLY A 106 12.28 -11.97 -0.26
CA GLY A 106 13.29 -12.51 -1.18
C GLY A 106 12.82 -13.64 -2.11
N PRO A 107 11.98 -14.60 -1.67
CA PRO A 107 11.41 -15.60 -2.56
C PRO A 107 10.51 -15.02 -3.67
N ILE A 108 9.74 -13.95 -3.37
CA ILE A 108 8.87 -13.28 -4.34
C ILE A 108 9.72 -12.47 -5.34
N ILE A 109 10.76 -11.79 -4.83
CA ILE A 109 11.73 -11.07 -5.67
C ILE A 109 12.48 -12.05 -6.59
N ALA A 110 12.88 -13.22 -6.08
CA ALA A 110 13.54 -14.27 -6.86
C ALA A 110 12.63 -14.84 -7.96
N ASP A 111 11.34 -15.06 -7.67
CA ASP A 111 10.36 -15.50 -8.67
C ASP A 111 10.19 -14.49 -9.81
N ALA A 112 9.91 -13.23 -9.47
CA ALA A 112 9.78 -12.15 -10.44
C ALA A 112 11.03 -12.03 -11.33
N ILE A 113 12.23 -12.07 -10.74
CA ILE A 113 13.49 -11.97 -11.50
C ILE A 113 13.75 -13.20 -12.38
N ARG A 114 13.33 -14.42 -11.99
CA ARG A 114 13.38 -15.61 -12.87
C ARG A 114 12.47 -15.46 -14.09
N ASN A 115 11.22 -15.07 -13.85
CA ASN A 115 10.16 -15.07 -14.87
C ASN A 115 10.21 -13.82 -15.79
N MET A 116 10.93 -12.78 -15.41
CA MET A 116 11.08 -11.53 -16.16
C MET A 116 12.13 -11.61 -17.28
N ASP A 117 11.70 -11.47 -18.53
CA ASP A 117 12.56 -11.31 -19.72
C ASP A 117 13.52 -10.10 -19.62
N LEU A 118 14.81 -10.28 -19.93
CA LEU A 118 15.78 -9.18 -19.93
C LEU A 118 15.62 -8.24 -21.15
N GLY A 119 15.50 -6.94 -20.86
CA GLY A 119 15.19 -5.88 -21.82
C GLY A 119 13.70 -5.75 -22.18
N SER A 120 12.83 -6.55 -21.56
CA SER A 120 11.37 -6.36 -21.59
C SER A 120 10.94 -5.04 -20.94
N ASP A 121 9.71 -4.62 -21.16
CA ASP A 121 9.15 -3.47 -20.44
C ASP A 121 8.95 -3.76 -18.94
N THR A 122 8.67 -5.02 -18.54
CA THR A 122 8.71 -5.43 -17.12
C THR A 122 10.08 -5.16 -16.50
N SER A 123 11.17 -5.55 -17.17
CA SER A 123 12.52 -5.33 -16.65
C SER A 123 12.91 -3.85 -16.55
N LYS A 124 12.46 -3.02 -17.50
CA LYS A 124 12.65 -1.56 -17.42
C LYS A 124 11.85 -0.96 -16.27
N LEU A 125 10.62 -1.44 -16.03
CA LEU A 125 9.80 -0.99 -14.92
C LEU A 125 10.42 -1.37 -13.56
N PHE A 126 10.89 -2.62 -13.40
CA PHE A 126 11.61 -3.06 -12.20
C PHE A 126 12.88 -2.22 -11.97
N CYS A 127 13.65 -1.98 -13.03
CA CYS A 127 14.81 -1.10 -13.02
C CYS A 127 14.51 0.35 -12.68
N GLY A 128 13.33 0.86 -13.05
CA GLY A 128 12.85 2.18 -12.63
C GLY A 128 12.46 2.18 -11.16
N SER A 129 11.52 1.32 -10.76
CA SER A 129 10.95 1.28 -9.41
C SER A 129 11.97 1.00 -8.29
N PHE A 130 12.89 0.04 -8.48
CA PHE A 130 13.74 -0.45 -7.37
C PHE A 130 15.22 -0.07 -7.47
N LEU A 131 15.67 0.41 -8.64
CA LEU A 131 17.06 0.79 -8.90
C LEU A 131 17.18 2.24 -9.38
N GLY A 132 16.08 2.89 -9.79
CA GLY A 132 16.08 4.24 -10.40
C GLY A 132 16.76 4.31 -11.78
N LEU A 133 17.25 3.19 -12.31
CA LEU A 133 18.20 3.18 -13.41
C LEU A 133 17.57 3.17 -14.81
N CYS A 134 16.31 2.77 -14.98
CA CYS A 134 15.60 2.87 -16.27
C CYS A 134 14.49 3.94 -16.23
N PRO A 135 14.21 4.61 -17.36
CA PRO A 135 12.99 5.40 -17.49
C PRO A 135 11.76 4.49 -17.47
N GLU A 136 10.63 5.01 -16.99
CA GLU A 136 9.33 4.32 -17.05
C GLU A 136 8.99 3.91 -18.49
N PRO A 137 8.53 2.66 -18.74
CA PRO A 137 7.93 2.28 -20.00
C PRO A 137 6.70 3.12 -20.39
N SER A 138 6.43 3.25 -21.68
CA SER A 138 5.19 3.85 -22.17
C SER A 138 3.99 2.96 -21.85
N VAL A 139 2.89 3.55 -21.36
CA VAL A 139 1.66 2.81 -21.04
C VAL A 139 1.14 1.99 -22.24
N PRO A 140 0.96 0.67 -22.11
CA PRO A 140 0.38 -0.17 -23.14
C PRO A 140 -1.02 0.34 -23.55
N GLN A 141 -1.28 0.43 -24.85
CA GLN A 141 -2.45 1.12 -25.36
C GLN A 141 -3.73 0.28 -25.25
N TRP A 142 -4.42 0.41 -24.12
CA TRP A 142 -5.78 -0.10 -23.93
C TRP A 142 -6.80 1.04 -23.92
N LYS A 143 -7.79 0.93 -24.79
CA LYS A 143 -9.00 1.76 -24.75
C LYS A 143 -10.13 0.93 -24.15
N ILE A 144 -10.57 1.31 -22.95
CA ILE A 144 -11.57 0.54 -22.20
C ILE A 144 -12.92 0.51 -22.95
N PRO A 145 -13.57 -0.66 -23.08
CA PRO A 145 -14.85 -0.81 -23.78
C PRO A 145 -16.03 -0.46 -22.87
N PHE A 146 -16.44 0.82 -22.84
CA PHE A 146 -17.61 1.25 -22.07
C PHE A 146 -18.95 0.79 -22.70
N PRO A 147 -19.86 0.13 -21.97
CA PRO A 147 -21.13 -0.37 -22.52
C PRO A 147 -22.11 0.73 -22.96
N SER A 148 -22.06 1.89 -22.29
CA SER A 148 -22.93 3.05 -22.55
C SER A 148 -22.08 4.31 -22.80
N PRO A 149 -22.50 5.24 -23.67
CA PRO A 149 -21.83 6.53 -23.84
C PRO A 149 -22.03 7.45 -22.62
N GLN A 150 -21.12 8.40 -22.39
CA GLN A 150 -21.23 9.33 -21.26
C GLN A 150 -22.51 10.19 -21.35
N PRO A 151 -23.32 10.26 -20.28
CA PRO A 151 -24.49 11.12 -20.23
C PRO A 151 -24.15 12.59 -20.48
N GLN A 152 -25.04 13.30 -21.18
CA GLN A 152 -24.93 14.77 -21.36
C GLN A 152 -25.40 15.55 -20.11
N THR A 153 -25.93 14.84 -19.11
CA THR A 153 -26.19 15.38 -17.78
C THR A 153 -24.88 15.46 -17.00
N GLY A 154 -24.45 16.68 -16.68
CA GLY A 154 -23.35 16.90 -15.75
C GLY A 154 -23.69 16.45 -14.32
N ARG A 155 -22.75 16.66 -13.39
CA ARG A 155 -22.93 16.37 -11.97
C ARG A 155 -24.21 17.07 -11.42
N PRO A 156 -25.09 16.36 -10.69
CA PRO A 156 -26.32 16.95 -10.17
C PRO A 156 -26.01 17.99 -9.07
N ALA A 157 -26.78 19.08 -9.03
CA ALA A 157 -26.68 20.06 -7.97
C ALA A 157 -27.24 19.50 -6.64
N PRO A 158 -26.63 19.83 -5.47
CA PRO A 158 -27.14 19.42 -4.16
C PRO A 158 -28.63 19.73 -3.93
N SER A 159 -29.30 18.87 -3.16
CA SER A 159 -30.73 18.97 -2.84
C SER A 159 -31.09 20.15 -1.91
N GLY A 160 -30.09 20.70 -1.19
CA GLY A 160 -30.29 21.73 -0.17
C GLY A 160 -30.98 21.23 1.11
N LYS A 161 -31.09 19.91 1.28
CA LYS A 161 -31.60 19.27 2.51
C LYS A 161 -30.51 19.21 3.59
N THR A 162 -30.90 18.85 4.81
CA THR A 162 -29.96 18.61 5.93
C THR A 162 -28.88 17.60 5.51
N PRO A 163 -27.58 17.94 5.60
CA PRO A 163 -26.51 17.01 5.26
C PRO A 163 -26.51 15.75 6.12
N LEU A 164 -26.09 14.64 5.51
CA LEU A 164 -25.61 13.46 6.22
C LEU A 164 -24.17 13.69 6.67
N LYS A 165 -23.75 13.00 7.72
CA LYS A 165 -22.34 12.89 8.11
C LYS A 165 -21.77 11.56 7.63
N VAL A 166 -20.63 11.59 6.95
CA VAL A 166 -19.84 10.40 6.61
C VAL A 166 -18.47 10.54 7.29
N VAL A 167 -17.97 9.46 7.89
CA VAL A 167 -16.67 9.45 8.56
C VAL A 167 -15.66 8.67 7.71
N GLN A 168 -14.40 9.09 7.70
CA GLN A 168 -13.28 8.29 7.20
C GLN A 168 -12.13 8.30 8.20
N TYR A 169 -11.46 7.16 8.34
CA TYR A 169 -10.11 7.04 8.88
C TYR A 169 -9.33 6.04 8.01
N SER A 170 -8.01 6.04 8.14
CA SER A 170 -7.11 5.18 7.38
C SER A 170 -5.84 4.91 8.18
N ASP A 171 -5.07 3.92 7.73
CA ASP A 171 -3.66 3.73 8.09
C ASP A 171 -3.52 3.69 9.63
N ILE A 172 -4.21 2.70 10.20
CA ILE A 172 -4.33 2.55 11.65
C ILE A 172 -3.10 1.92 12.27
N HIS A 173 -2.41 1.02 11.55
CA HIS A 173 -1.17 0.34 11.94
C HIS A 173 -1.11 0.04 13.43
N ILE A 174 -1.91 -0.93 13.86
CA ILE A 174 -2.02 -1.31 15.26
C ILE A 174 -0.77 -2.07 15.66
N ASP A 175 -0.06 -1.59 16.68
CA ASP A 175 1.00 -2.32 17.35
C ASP A 175 0.46 -2.99 18.63
N PRO A 176 0.02 -4.27 18.58
CA PRO A 176 -0.41 -5.02 19.76
C PRO A 176 0.77 -5.45 20.67
N LEU A 177 2.01 -5.16 20.27
CA LEU A 177 3.24 -5.39 21.03
C LEU A 177 3.85 -4.07 21.56
N TYR A 178 3.18 -2.94 21.39
CA TYR A 178 3.59 -1.64 21.94
C TYR A 178 3.64 -1.69 23.47
N VAL A 179 4.76 -1.27 24.06
CA VAL A 179 4.94 -1.26 25.52
C VAL A 179 5.29 0.15 25.99
N SER A 180 4.33 0.78 26.68
CA SER A 180 4.51 2.08 27.35
C SER A 180 5.78 2.11 28.23
N GLY A 181 6.56 3.18 28.10
CA GLY A 181 7.86 3.35 28.74
C GLY A 181 9.05 2.73 28.01
N SER A 182 8.84 1.92 26.97
CA SER A 182 9.93 1.40 26.12
C SER A 182 10.57 2.49 25.27
N SER A 183 11.70 2.23 24.61
CA SER A 183 12.33 3.25 23.77
C SER A 183 11.53 3.57 22.52
N SER A 184 11.17 4.84 22.34
CA SER A 184 10.75 5.38 21.05
C SER A 184 11.93 5.79 20.16
N ASN A 185 13.17 5.81 20.67
CA ASN A 185 14.39 6.05 19.89
C ASN A 185 15.25 4.79 19.84
N CYS A 186 14.98 3.92 18.86
CA CYS A 186 15.63 2.64 18.66
C CYS A 186 16.34 2.58 17.29
N THR A 187 17.05 1.48 17.00
CA THR A 187 17.73 1.26 15.70
C THR A 187 16.87 0.57 14.64
N LYS A 188 15.67 0.11 15.01
CA LYS A 188 14.73 -0.59 14.13
C LYS A 188 13.86 0.39 13.32
N PRO A 189 13.26 -0.04 12.18
CA PRO A 189 12.32 0.79 11.42
C PRO A 189 11.15 1.32 12.25
N ILE A 190 10.58 0.52 13.17
CA ILE A 190 9.54 0.93 14.14
C ILE A 190 10.00 0.65 15.58
N CYS A 191 9.62 1.50 16.53
CA CYS A 191 10.11 1.47 17.93
C CYS A 191 8.95 1.21 18.94
N CYS A 192 9.13 1.60 20.21
CA CYS A 192 8.18 1.37 21.32
C CYS A 192 7.97 -0.09 21.76
N ARG A 193 8.81 -1.01 21.28
CA ARG A 193 8.91 -2.39 21.76
C ARG A 193 10.24 -2.61 22.50
N PRO A 194 10.31 -3.48 23.52
CA PRO A 194 11.54 -3.76 24.26
C PRO A 194 12.48 -4.71 23.49
N TYR A 195 12.98 -4.28 22.32
CA TYR A 195 13.85 -5.08 21.46
C TYR A 195 15.17 -5.48 22.14
N THR A 196 15.76 -4.58 22.92
CA THR A 196 16.97 -4.83 23.70
C THR A 196 16.77 -4.52 25.18
N ALA A 197 17.72 -4.98 26.01
CA ALA A 197 17.75 -4.65 27.43
C ALA A 197 17.91 -3.14 27.74
N ALA A 198 18.17 -2.28 26.75
CA ALA A 198 18.17 -0.82 26.89
C ALA A 198 16.82 -0.19 26.52
N ASP A 199 16.04 -0.83 25.65
CA ASP A 199 14.73 -0.35 25.21
C ASP A 199 13.62 -0.61 26.22
N GLU A 200 13.90 -1.30 27.32
CA GLU A 200 12.92 -1.71 28.32
C GLU A 200 12.37 -0.54 29.17
N PRO A 201 11.10 -0.63 29.62
CA PRO A 201 10.51 0.33 30.54
C PRO A 201 11.33 0.55 31.80
N GLY A 202 11.57 1.82 32.13
CA GLY A 202 12.40 2.22 33.28
C GLY A 202 13.92 2.08 33.08
N LYS A 203 14.37 1.64 31.90
CA LYS A 203 15.79 1.69 31.47
C LYS A 203 16.00 2.61 30.26
N SER A 204 15.00 2.71 29.38
CA SER A 204 14.99 3.63 28.24
C SER A 204 15.30 5.08 28.63
N THR A 205 16.09 5.76 27.80
CA THR A 205 16.36 7.21 27.91
C THR A 205 15.34 8.08 27.17
N SER A 206 14.55 7.47 26.29
CA SER A 206 13.44 8.06 25.54
C SER A 206 12.19 7.19 25.74
N PRO A 207 11.57 7.21 26.93
CA PRO A 207 10.43 6.38 27.26
C PRO A 207 9.17 6.84 26.52
N ALA A 208 8.62 5.97 25.69
CA ALA A 208 7.38 6.18 24.96
C ALA A 208 6.18 6.38 25.90
N GLY A 209 5.27 7.26 25.53
CA GLY A 209 4.04 7.51 26.30
C GLY A 209 3.03 6.37 26.22
N PRO A 210 2.03 6.31 27.13
CA PRO A 210 1.00 5.28 27.09
C PRO A 210 0.07 5.33 25.87
N ASN A 211 -0.04 6.49 25.21
CA ASN A 211 -1.04 6.72 24.16
C ASN A 211 -0.44 6.95 22.76
N GLY A 212 0.83 6.56 22.55
CA GLY A 212 1.53 6.67 21.26
C GLY A 212 2.73 7.62 21.31
N ASP A 213 3.59 7.54 20.29
CA ASP A 213 4.79 8.36 20.07
C ASP A 213 5.01 8.49 18.55
N HIS A 214 5.42 9.64 18.03
CA HIS A 214 5.65 9.86 16.60
C HIS A 214 6.77 8.99 15.97
N LYS A 215 7.55 8.26 16.77
CA LYS A 215 8.48 7.22 16.27
C LYS A 215 7.89 5.81 16.27
N CYS A 216 6.60 5.65 16.53
CA CYS A 216 5.98 4.35 16.75
C CYS A 216 4.60 4.25 16.11
N ASP A 217 4.09 3.02 16.03
CA ASP A 217 2.75 2.72 15.55
C ASP A 217 1.71 2.75 16.67
N THR A 218 0.44 2.59 16.31
CA THR A 218 -0.72 2.86 17.16
C THR A 218 -0.87 1.82 18.27
N PRO A 219 -0.75 2.17 19.57
CA PRO A 219 -1.22 1.28 20.63
C PRO A 219 -2.75 1.18 20.58
N VAL A 220 -3.31 -0.01 20.85
CA VAL A 220 -4.76 -0.30 20.84
C VAL A 220 -5.60 0.72 21.64
N GLY A 221 -5.04 1.34 22.68
CA GLY A 221 -5.70 2.40 23.44
C GLY A 221 -5.98 3.69 22.63
N LEU A 222 -5.08 4.06 21.72
CA LEU A 222 -5.23 5.20 20.82
C LEU A 222 -6.30 4.91 19.75
N GLU A 223 -6.30 3.70 19.16
CA GLU A 223 -7.35 3.21 18.25
C GLU A 223 -8.74 3.29 18.88
N ILE A 224 -8.90 2.69 20.06
CA ILE A 224 -10.17 2.71 20.81
C ILE A 224 -10.59 4.17 21.13
N SER A 225 -9.64 5.07 21.41
CA SER A 225 -9.95 6.48 21.65
C SER A 225 -10.52 7.17 20.39
N MET A 226 -10.05 6.82 19.19
CA MET A 226 -10.57 7.34 17.93
C MET A 226 -12.04 6.95 17.74
N TYR A 227 -12.37 5.66 17.91
CA TYR A 227 -13.76 5.22 17.75
C TYR A 227 -14.70 5.83 18.81
N GLN A 228 -14.21 6.02 20.03
CA GLN A 228 -14.94 6.75 21.08
C GLN A 228 -15.14 8.23 20.72
N ALA A 229 -14.12 8.89 20.15
CA ALA A 229 -14.22 10.26 19.68
C ALA A 229 -15.22 10.41 18.52
N ILE A 230 -15.15 9.55 17.50
CA ILE A 230 -16.12 9.49 16.40
C ILE A 230 -17.54 9.36 16.96
N LYS A 231 -17.77 8.42 17.90
CA LYS A 231 -19.08 8.19 18.53
C LYS A 231 -19.61 9.38 19.35
N ASN A 232 -18.72 10.18 19.93
CA ASN A 232 -19.07 11.35 20.74
C ASN A 232 -19.25 12.64 19.91
N ILE A 233 -18.49 12.79 18.82
CA ILE A 233 -18.45 13.98 17.95
C ILE A 233 -19.48 13.86 16.81
N VAL A 234 -19.70 12.64 16.30
CA VAL A 234 -20.59 12.33 15.17
C VAL A 234 -21.48 11.11 15.51
N PRO A 235 -22.34 11.17 16.56
CA PRO A 235 -23.20 10.06 16.97
C PRO A 235 -24.25 9.66 15.92
N ASP A 236 -24.46 10.50 14.92
CA ASP A 236 -25.41 10.37 13.80
C ASP A 236 -24.72 10.05 12.45
N ALA A 237 -23.47 9.59 12.47
CA ALA A 237 -22.73 9.16 11.27
C ALA A 237 -23.52 8.14 10.45
N ALA A 238 -23.83 8.49 9.20
CA ALA A 238 -24.68 7.71 8.31
C ALA A 238 -23.99 6.41 7.82
N LEU A 239 -22.69 6.49 7.59
CA LEU A 239 -21.77 5.39 7.29
C LEU A 239 -20.32 5.83 7.57
N THR A 240 -19.42 4.85 7.69
CA THR A 240 -17.98 5.06 7.84
C THR A 240 -17.23 4.38 6.70
N LEU A 241 -16.19 5.03 6.20
CA LEU A 241 -15.22 4.48 5.26
C LEU A 241 -13.93 4.17 6.02
N PHE A 242 -13.32 3.01 5.79
CA PHE A 242 -12.02 2.66 6.33
C PHE A 242 -11.10 2.21 5.19
N THR A 243 -10.05 2.99 4.92
CA THR A 243 -9.22 2.82 3.73
C THR A 243 -7.96 1.98 3.92
N GLY A 244 -7.97 1.02 4.85
CA GLY A 244 -6.96 -0.05 4.96
C GLY A 244 -5.80 0.21 5.93
N ASP A 245 -4.81 -0.68 5.89
CA ASP A 245 -3.59 -0.70 6.71
C ASP A 245 -3.83 -0.80 8.23
N ILE A 246 -4.19 -2.03 8.63
CA ILE A 246 -4.39 -2.49 10.01
C ILE A 246 -3.07 -2.88 10.68
N VAL A 247 -2.13 -3.49 9.95
CA VAL A 247 -0.92 -4.11 10.53
C VAL A 247 0.23 -3.11 10.63
N ASP A 248 0.98 -3.17 11.73
CA ASP A 248 2.14 -2.33 12.00
C ASP A 248 3.31 -2.46 11.00
N HIS A 249 4.23 -1.49 11.07
CA HIS A 249 5.43 -1.41 10.24
C HIS A 249 6.57 -2.36 10.66
N ALA A 250 6.36 -3.29 11.62
CA ALA A 250 7.39 -4.27 11.97
C ALA A 250 7.44 -5.46 10.99
N ILE A 251 7.41 -5.17 9.69
CA ILE A 251 7.17 -6.13 8.60
C ILE A 251 8.08 -7.36 8.65
N TRP A 252 9.34 -7.18 9.10
CA TRP A 252 10.36 -8.23 9.29
C TRP A 252 10.00 -9.28 10.36
N ASN A 253 9.00 -8.99 11.20
CA ASN A 253 8.55 -9.81 12.33
C ASN A 253 7.01 -10.00 12.28
N THR A 254 6.42 -10.02 11.08
CA THR A 254 5.01 -10.35 10.84
C THR A 254 4.84 -11.83 10.44
N SER A 255 3.60 -12.33 10.49
CA SER A 255 3.25 -13.68 10.01
C SER A 255 1.76 -13.75 9.66
N GLN A 256 1.35 -14.64 8.74
CA GLN A 256 -0.07 -14.83 8.41
C GLN A 256 -1.00 -14.92 9.65
N PRO A 257 -0.72 -15.75 10.69
CA PRO A 257 -1.59 -15.81 11.87
C PRO A 257 -1.62 -14.53 12.72
N TYR A 258 -0.55 -13.73 12.66
CA TYR A 258 -0.48 -12.42 13.32
C TYR A 258 -1.39 -11.42 12.57
N ASN A 259 -1.22 -11.30 11.26
CA ASN A 259 -2.03 -10.43 10.40
C ASN A 259 -3.52 -10.80 10.42
N GLN A 260 -3.86 -12.09 10.32
CA GLN A 260 -5.25 -12.57 10.45
C GLN A 260 -5.88 -12.18 11.79
N LYS A 261 -5.10 -12.22 12.89
CA LYS A 261 -5.56 -11.77 14.21
C LYS A 261 -5.72 -10.26 14.27
N GLN A 262 -4.76 -9.48 13.76
CA GLN A 262 -4.84 -8.02 13.64
C GLN A 262 -6.13 -7.59 12.92
N ILE A 263 -6.40 -8.17 11.74
CA ILE A 263 -7.60 -7.92 10.93
C ILE A 263 -8.88 -8.23 11.72
N SER A 264 -8.94 -9.40 12.37
CA SER A 264 -10.12 -9.83 13.13
C SER A 264 -10.38 -8.97 14.38
N ASP A 265 -9.33 -8.60 15.11
CA ASP A 265 -9.44 -7.73 16.31
C ASP A 265 -9.88 -6.31 15.93
N ALA A 266 -9.25 -5.70 14.92
CA ALA A 266 -9.55 -4.32 14.49
C ALA A 266 -11.01 -4.18 14.03
N TYR A 267 -11.48 -5.03 13.11
CA TYR A 267 -12.88 -5.01 12.69
C TYR A 267 -13.86 -5.41 13.82
N THR A 268 -13.41 -6.21 14.79
CA THR A 268 -14.17 -6.47 16.02
C THR A 268 -14.33 -5.19 16.84
N TYR A 269 -13.26 -4.41 17.09
CA TYR A 269 -13.35 -3.12 17.78
C TYR A 269 -14.22 -2.11 17.00
N MET A 270 -14.01 -1.95 15.70
CA MET A 270 -14.83 -1.09 14.84
C MET A 270 -16.33 -1.39 15.03
N SER A 271 -16.72 -2.67 15.01
CA SER A 271 -18.12 -3.11 15.18
C SER A 271 -18.71 -2.96 16.59
N GLN A 272 -17.89 -2.69 17.62
CA GLN A 272 -18.36 -2.38 18.98
C GLN A 272 -18.72 -0.90 19.16
N TYR A 273 -18.05 -0.01 18.42
CA TYR A 273 -18.18 1.44 18.59
C TYR A 273 -19.01 2.10 17.49
N LEU A 274 -18.83 1.68 16.23
CA LEU A 274 -19.34 2.31 15.01
C LEU A 274 -20.60 1.59 14.46
N GLY A 275 -21.26 2.23 13.49
CA GLY A 275 -22.44 1.69 12.79
C GLY A 275 -22.06 0.85 11.58
N ILE A 276 -22.29 1.40 10.38
CA ILE A 276 -21.84 0.80 9.11
C ILE A 276 -20.39 1.21 8.86
N VAL A 277 -19.54 0.23 8.54
CA VAL A 277 -18.15 0.44 8.10
C VAL A 277 -17.95 -0.27 6.76
N TYR A 278 -17.45 0.46 5.76
CA TYR A 278 -17.05 -0.06 4.46
C TYR A 278 -15.53 0.00 4.36
N GLY A 279 -14.88 -1.16 4.38
CA GLY A 279 -13.43 -1.32 4.32
C GLY A 279 -12.86 -1.50 2.91
N THR A 280 -11.56 -1.33 2.77
CA THR A 280 -10.75 -1.89 1.67
C THR A 280 -9.47 -2.54 2.21
N ALA A 281 -8.77 -3.30 1.38
CA ALA A 281 -7.43 -3.81 1.69
C ALA A 281 -6.39 -2.72 1.42
N GLY A 282 -5.53 -2.45 2.40
CA GLY A 282 -4.26 -1.76 2.20
C GLY A 282 -3.14 -2.72 1.82
N ASN A 283 -1.90 -2.25 1.91
CA ASN A 283 -0.72 -3.05 1.57
C ASN A 283 -0.09 -3.76 2.78
N HIS A 284 -0.44 -3.39 4.01
CA HIS A 284 0.00 -4.04 5.25
C HIS A 284 -0.82 -5.27 5.67
N GLU A 285 -2.04 -5.48 5.15
CA GLU A 285 -2.84 -6.66 5.48
C GLU A 285 -2.13 -7.99 5.17
N SER A 286 -1.34 -8.06 4.08
CA SER A 286 -0.66 -9.28 3.64
C SER A 286 0.62 -9.58 4.45
N ASN A 287 0.98 -10.85 4.49
CA ASN A 287 2.29 -11.33 4.93
C ASN A 287 2.85 -12.28 3.86
N PRO A 288 3.99 -11.98 3.21
CA PRO A 288 4.76 -10.73 3.30
C PRO A 288 3.94 -9.47 2.98
N THR A 289 4.38 -8.32 3.48
CA THR A 289 3.77 -7.01 3.18
C THR A 289 3.82 -6.73 1.67
N ASN A 290 2.83 -6.01 1.14
CA ASN A 290 2.63 -5.71 -0.29
C ASN A 290 2.31 -6.92 -1.20
N ALA A 291 2.34 -8.16 -0.69
CA ALA A 291 2.24 -9.37 -1.49
C ALA A 291 0.79 -9.74 -1.88
N PHE A 292 0.28 -9.11 -2.95
CA PHE A 292 -1.06 -9.36 -3.51
C PHE A 292 -0.97 -9.87 -4.96
N PRO A 293 -0.60 -11.13 -5.19
CA PRO A 293 -0.61 -11.70 -6.53
C PRO A 293 -2.03 -11.72 -7.13
N PRO A 294 -2.17 -11.47 -8.44
CA PRO A 294 -3.31 -11.92 -9.22
C PRO A 294 -3.34 -13.45 -9.24
N ARG A 295 -4.54 -14.05 -9.25
CA ARG A 295 -4.74 -15.52 -9.19
C ARG A 295 -4.20 -16.28 -10.40
N SER A 296 -3.90 -15.57 -11.49
CA SER A 296 -3.16 -16.06 -12.67
C SER A 296 -1.72 -16.45 -12.34
N ILE A 297 -1.13 -15.84 -11.31
CA ILE A 297 0.27 -15.98 -10.89
C ILE A 297 0.36 -16.79 -9.60
N SER A 298 -0.41 -16.43 -8.57
CA SER A 298 -0.39 -17.13 -7.27
C SER A 298 -1.66 -16.88 -6.46
N ASN A 299 -2.05 -17.85 -5.63
CA ASN A 299 -3.14 -17.71 -4.65
C ASN A 299 -2.61 -17.53 -3.21
N SER A 300 -1.33 -17.17 -3.04
CA SER A 300 -0.69 -17.10 -1.71
C SER A 300 -1.28 -16.04 -0.77
N SER A 301 -1.97 -15.03 -1.30
CA SER A 301 -2.69 -14.01 -0.53
C SER A 301 -4.18 -14.31 -0.33
N GLN A 302 -4.71 -15.44 -0.81
CA GLN A 302 -6.14 -15.76 -0.75
C GLN A 302 -6.69 -15.62 0.68
N TRP A 303 -5.93 -16.06 1.68
CA TRP A 303 -6.28 -15.95 3.10
C TRP A 303 -6.54 -14.52 3.58
N VAL A 304 -5.99 -13.51 2.91
CA VAL A 304 -6.24 -12.09 3.21
C VAL A 304 -7.66 -11.73 2.77
N TYR A 305 -8.04 -12.13 1.56
CA TYR A 305 -9.39 -11.92 1.03
C TYR A 305 -10.43 -12.72 1.84
N ASP A 306 -10.12 -13.97 2.21
CA ASP A 306 -10.96 -14.79 3.09
C ASP A 306 -11.17 -14.11 4.46
N ALA A 307 -10.08 -13.65 5.10
CA ALA A 307 -10.14 -13.00 6.40
C ALA A 307 -10.88 -11.64 6.37
N LEU A 308 -10.78 -10.90 5.26
CA LEU A 308 -11.53 -9.66 5.03
C LEU A 308 -13.00 -9.94 4.70
N SER A 309 -13.32 -11.01 3.97
CA SER A 309 -14.70 -11.49 3.71
C SER A 309 -15.44 -11.78 5.02
N ASP A 310 -14.81 -12.55 5.93
CA ASP A 310 -15.29 -12.83 7.30
C ASP A 310 -15.62 -11.55 8.11
N GLN A 311 -14.92 -10.44 7.83
CA GLN A 311 -15.21 -9.16 8.49
C GLN A 311 -16.29 -8.35 7.75
N TRP A 312 -16.11 -8.11 6.45
CA TRP A 312 -16.90 -7.16 5.66
C TRP A 312 -18.34 -7.63 5.41
N THR A 313 -18.58 -8.93 5.27
CA THR A 313 -19.92 -9.51 4.98
C THR A 313 -21.01 -9.05 5.96
N ARG A 314 -20.66 -8.67 7.21
CA ARG A 314 -21.59 -8.11 8.21
C ARG A 314 -22.19 -6.75 7.81
N TRP A 315 -21.52 -5.99 6.93
CA TRP A 315 -21.94 -4.67 6.45
C TRP A 315 -22.30 -4.66 4.96
N VAL A 316 -21.60 -5.45 4.13
CA VAL A 316 -21.82 -5.48 2.67
C VAL A 316 -22.86 -6.52 2.24
N GLY A 317 -23.11 -7.53 3.08
CA GLY A 317 -24.00 -8.67 2.84
C GLY A 317 -23.28 -9.88 2.21
N ALA A 318 -23.70 -11.09 2.60
CA ALA A 318 -23.14 -12.37 2.12
C ALA A 318 -23.24 -12.60 0.60
N SER A 319 -23.98 -11.76 -0.15
CA SER A 319 -23.97 -11.80 -1.62
C SER A 319 -22.66 -11.31 -2.24
N ALA A 320 -21.81 -10.59 -1.49
CA ALA A 320 -20.51 -10.12 -1.94
C ALA A 320 -19.33 -11.01 -1.48
N GLU A 321 -19.59 -12.05 -0.68
CA GLU A 321 -18.61 -13.02 -0.13
C GLU A 321 -17.69 -13.57 -1.25
N SER A 322 -18.29 -14.17 -2.27
CA SER A 322 -17.59 -14.69 -3.47
C SER A 322 -16.98 -13.61 -4.39
N GLU A 323 -17.28 -12.33 -4.19
CA GLU A 323 -16.66 -11.21 -4.95
C GLU A 323 -15.38 -10.77 -4.23
N ILE A 324 -15.45 -10.58 -2.90
CA ILE A 324 -14.32 -10.28 -2.02
C ILE A 324 -13.27 -11.38 -2.13
N GLU A 325 -13.67 -12.63 -1.96
CA GLU A 325 -12.78 -13.80 -2.07
C GLU A 325 -12.19 -13.96 -3.47
N SER A 326 -12.86 -13.45 -4.52
CA SER A 326 -12.38 -13.57 -5.89
C SER A 326 -11.33 -12.52 -6.26
N ILE A 327 -11.48 -11.26 -5.81
CA ILE A 327 -10.67 -10.14 -6.33
C ILE A 327 -10.19 -9.14 -5.25
N GLY A 328 -10.52 -9.35 -3.97
CA GLY A 328 -10.20 -8.43 -2.87
C GLY A 328 -11.03 -7.14 -2.85
N ALA A 329 -12.10 -7.07 -3.65
CA ALA A 329 -12.91 -5.90 -3.92
C ALA A 329 -14.41 -6.22 -3.74
N TYR A 330 -15.27 -5.21 -3.62
CA TYR A 330 -16.73 -5.42 -3.60
C TYR A 330 -17.54 -4.21 -4.04
N SER A 331 -18.79 -4.46 -4.44
CA SER A 331 -19.79 -3.43 -4.73
C SER A 331 -21.03 -3.62 -3.88
N THR A 332 -21.41 -2.62 -3.08
CA THR A 332 -22.59 -2.70 -2.20
C THR A 332 -23.41 -1.41 -2.17
N LYS A 333 -24.70 -1.53 -1.85
CA LYS A 333 -25.62 -0.39 -1.77
C LYS A 333 -25.80 0.07 -0.33
N TYR A 334 -25.66 1.38 -0.11
CA TYR A 334 -25.95 1.99 1.18
C TYR A 334 -27.46 1.83 1.52
N PRO A 335 -27.83 1.18 2.63
CA PRO A 335 -29.22 0.76 2.87
C PRO A 335 -30.22 1.91 3.03
N ASN A 336 -29.77 3.12 3.38
CA ASN A 336 -30.64 4.28 3.62
C ASN A 336 -30.59 5.34 2.51
N GLY A 337 -30.12 5.01 1.29
CA GLY A 337 -30.03 5.98 0.19
C GLY A 337 -29.80 5.38 -1.20
N ASN A 338 -29.65 6.24 -2.21
CA ASN A 338 -29.31 5.83 -3.58
C ASN A 338 -27.80 5.93 -3.87
N LEU A 339 -26.99 5.60 -2.86
CA LEU A 339 -25.53 5.54 -2.92
C LEU A 339 -25.07 4.08 -3.04
N ARG A 340 -24.13 3.83 -3.95
CA ARG A 340 -23.32 2.61 -4.02
C ARG A 340 -21.90 2.92 -3.55
N VAL A 341 -21.33 2.02 -2.76
CA VAL A 341 -19.92 2.06 -2.36
C VAL A 341 -19.23 0.91 -3.07
N ILE A 342 -18.21 1.24 -3.87
CA ILE A 342 -17.36 0.27 -4.56
C ILE A 342 -15.98 0.33 -3.90
N SER A 343 -15.52 -0.79 -3.36
CA SER A 343 -14.20 -0.94 -2.77
C SER A 343 -13.27 -1.60 -3.78
N LEU A 344 -12.10 -1.00 -4.03
CA LEU A 344 -11.08 -1.48 -4.96
C LEU A 344 -9.87 -2.01 -4.20
N ASN A 345 -9.36 -3.17 -4.64
CA ASN A 345 -8.05 -3.66 -4.28
C ASN A 345 -6.99 -2.89 -5.08
N THR A 346 -6.44 -1.83 -4.49
CA THR A 346 -5.44 -0.97 -5.15
C THR A 346 -4.05 -1.61 -5.24
N ASN A 347 -3.79 -2.70 -4.50
CA ASN A 347 -2.49 -3.39 -4.49
C ASN A 347 -2.11 -4.01 -5.86
N PHE A 348 -3.11 -4.27 -6.72
CA PHE A 348 -2.90 -4.70 -8.10
C PHE A 348 -2.27 -3.64 -9.01
N TYR A 349 -2.07 -2.41 -8.52
CA TYR A 349 -1.44 -1.31 -9.27
C TYR A 349 -0.23 -0.70 -8.54
N TYR A 350 0.18 -1.29 -7.41
CA TYR A 350 1.21 -0.73 -6.53
C TYR A 350 2.61 -1.24 -6.93
N ARG A 351 3.57 -0.33 -7.14
CA ARG A 351 4.95 -0.65 -7.54
C ARG A 351 5.67 -1.60 -6.59
N MET A 352 5.27 -1.67 -5.33
CA MET A 352 5.93 -2.47 -4.28
C MET A 352 5.43 -3.94 -4.26
N ASN A 353 4.36 -4.25 -4.98
CA ASN A 353 3.83 -5.61 -5.09
C ASN A 353 4.67 -6.41 -6.09
N PHE A 354 5.75 -7.03 -5.60
CA PHE A 354 6.73 -7.76 -6.40
C PHE A 354 6.12 -8.84 -7.32
N TRP A 355 4.96 -9.41 -6.97
CA TRP A 355 4.25 -10.39 -7.80
C TRP A 355 3.82 -9.87 -9.18
N LEU A 356 3.74 -8.56 -9.38
CA LEU A 356 3.28 -7.96 -10.65
C LEU A 356 4.38 -7.87 -11.72
N TYR A 357 5.63 -8.21 -11.39
CA TYR A 357 6.80 -8.08 -12.27
C TYR A 357 7.14 -9.38 -13.02
N GLN A 358 6.15 -9.95 -13.72
CA GLN A 358 6.22 -11.27 -14.39
C GLN A 358 6.48 -11.15 -15.92
N GLU A 359 6.43 -12.27 -16.65
CA GLU A 359 6.52 -12.33 -18.12
C GLU A 359 5.33 -11.59 -18.79
N GLY A 360 5.47 -10.28 -18.92
CA GLY A 360 4.36 -9.38 -19.23
C GLY A 360 3.56 -9.00 -17.97
N ILE A 361 3.21 -7.71 -17.88
CA ILE A 361 2.39 -7.18 -16.78
C ILE A 361 0.93 -7.39 -17.15
N GLU A 362 0.14 -8.00 -16.25
CA GLU A 362 -1.29 -8.24 -16.49
C GLU A 362 -2.04 -6.90 -16.64
N GLN A 363 -2.75 -6.73 -17.76
CA GLN A 363 -3.35 -5.45 -18.16
C GLN A 363 -4.60 -5.08 -17.35
N ASP A 364 -5.34 -6.09 -16.86
CA ASP A 364 -6.47 -5.93 -15.96
C ASP A 364 -6.44 -7.05 -14.91
N PRO A 365 -5.61 -6.91 -13.86
CA PRO A 365 -5.43 -7.92 -12.82
C PRO A 365 -6.75 -8.46 -12.29
N ASP A 366 -6.96 -9.75 -12.49
CA ASP A 366 -8.18 -10.48 -12.09
C ASP A 366 -9.51 -9.91 -12.63
N GLY A 367 -9.45 -9.04 -13.64
CA GLY A 367 -10.60 -8.41 -14.28
C GLY A 367 -11.23 -7.23 -13.51
N GLN A 368 -10.54 -6.68 -12.50
CA GLN A 368 -11.08 -5.63 -11.62
C GLN A 368 -11.58 -4.39 -12.38
N ILE A 369 -10.92 -3.97 -13.46
CA ILE A 369 -11.29 -2.77 -14.24
C ILE A 369 -12.57 -3.04 -15.06
N GLN A 370 -12.68 -4.21 -15.70
CA GLN A 370 -13.92 -4.60 -16.42
C GLN A 370 -15.10 -4.84 -15.47
N TRP A 371 -14.85 -5.35 -14.26
CA TRP A 371 -15.84 -5.45 -13.19
C TRP A 371 -16.30 -4.05 -12.74
N LEU A 372 -15.37 -3.15 -12.43
CA LEU A 372 -15.68 -1.76 -12.06
C LEU A 372 -16.49 -1.03 -13.14
N VAL A 373 -16.15 -1.21 -14.42
CA VAL A 373 -16.91 -0.66 -15.55
C VAL A 373 -18.35 -1.20 -15.57
N SER A 374 -18.54 -2.49 -15.25
CA SER A 374 -19.86 -3.12 -15.20
C SER A 374 -20.71 -2.57 -14.05
N GLU A 375 -20.12 -2.42 -12.86
CA GLU A 375 -20.80 -1.87 -11.68
C GLU A 375 -21.13 -0.37 -11.82
N LEU A 376 -20.25 0.42 -12.41
CA LEU A 376 -20.51 1.84 -12.70
C LEU A 376 -21.58 2.04 -13.79
N ASP A 377 -21.60 1.19 -14.81
CA ASP A 377 -22.63 1.18 -15.85
C ASP A 377 -24.01 0.75 -15.31
N ALA A 378 -24.03 -0.22 -14.38
CA ALA A 378 -25.23 -0.61 -13.65
C ALA A 378 -25.75 0.50 -12.72
N ALA A 379 -24.85 1.13 -11.95
CA ALA A 379 -25.18 2.26 -11.07
C ALA A 379 -25.73 3.47 -11.86
N GLU A 380 -25.10 3.83 -12.98
CA GLU A 380 -25.56 4.91 -13.86
C GLU A 380 -26.98 4.63 -14.41
N LYS A 381 -27.26 3.39 -14.82
CA LYS A 381 -28.60 2.96 -15.27
C LYS A 381 -29.64 2.92 -14.16
N ALA A 382 -29.22 2.69 -12.91
CA ALA A 382 -30.06 2.74 -11.72
C ALA A 382 -30.26 4.17 -11.16
N GLY A 383 -29.59 5.18 -11.73
CA GLY A 383 -29.56 6.54 -11.20
C GLY A 383 -28.87 6.64 -9.83
N GLU A 384 -28.00 5.67 -9.50
CA GLU A 384 -27.24 5.62 -8.27
C GLU A 384 -26.06 6.60 -8.33
N ARG A 385 -25.72 7.14 -7.16
CA ARG A 385 -24.48 7.89 -6.92
C ARG A 385 -23.43 6.89 -6.46
N VAL A 386 -22.16 7.10 -6.82
CA VAL A 386 -21.09 6.16 -6.46
C VAL A 386 -20.00 6.83 -5.63
N TYR A 387 -19.62 6.20 -4.52
CA TYR A 387 -18.34 6.39 -3.86
C TYR A 387 -17.40 5.25 -4.26
N ILE A 388 -16.17 5.59 -4.64
CA ILE A 388 -15.09 4.61 -4.81
C ILE A 388 -14.17 4.75 -3.59
N ILE A 389 -13.82 3.63 -2.96
CA ILE A 389 -12.79 3.56 -1.92
C ILE A 389 -11.65 2.65 -2.37
N GLY A 390 -10.43 3.02 -2.02
CA GLY A 390 -9.22 2.22 -2.18
C GLY A 390 -8.22 2.61 -1.10
N HIS A 391 -7.06 1.96 -1.04
CA HIS A 391 -6.03 2.34 -0.08
C HIS A 391 -5.06 3.36 -0.71
N MET A 392 -4.28 2.89 -1.68
CA MET A 392 -3.32 3.70 -2.43
C MET A 392 -4.06 4.63 -3.43
N PRO A 393 -3.79 5.95 -3.41
CA PRO A 393 -4.31 6.88 -4.42
C PRO A 393 -3.78 6.57 -5.82
N LEU A 394 -4.39 7.13 -6.87
CA LEU A 394 -4.03 6.79 -8.25
C LEU A 394 -3.02 7.76 -8.88
N GLY A 395 -2.87 8.95 -8.32
CA GLY A 395 -1.90 9.98 -8.72
C GLY A 395 -0.50 9.80 -8.15
N GLU A 396 -0.34 8.93 -7.15
CA GLU A 396 0.91 8.80 -6.43
C GLU A 396 2.04 8.16 -7.26
N GLY A 397 3.27 8.53 -6.91
CA GLY A 397 4.47 8.11 -7.65
C GLY A 397 4.70 6.60 -7.60
N ASP A 398 4.14 5.92 -6.59
CA ASP A 398 4.19 4.48 -6.36
C ASP A 398 3.08 3.68 -7.08
N ALA A 399 2.13 4.34 -7.75
CA ALA A 399 1.15 3.67 -8.60
C ALA A 399 1.70 3.46 -10.03
N PHE A 400 1.55 2.25 -10.57
CA PHE A 400 1.92 1.94 -11.96
C PHE A 400 1.15 2.80 -12.95
N HIS A 401 1.87 3.43 -13.88
CA HIS A 401 1.32 4.33 -14.89
C HIS A 401 0.20 3.67 -15.72
N ALA A 402 0.32 2.37 -16.01
CA ALA A 402 -0.66 1.63 -16.78
C ALA A 402 -2.01 1.48 -16.04
N GLY A 403 -2.02 0.86 -14.85
CA GLY A 403 -3.23 0.68 -14.06
C GLY A 403 -3.90 2.00 -13.68
N SER A 404 -3.08 3.00 -13.32
CA SER A 404 -3.53 4.36 -13.04
C SER A 404 -4.20 5.04 -14.25
N ASN A 405 -3.59 4.95 -15.45
CA ASN A 405 -4.19 5.46 -16.69
C ASN A 405 -5.54 4.78 -17.00
N TYR A 406 -5.61 3.45 -16.87
CA TYR A 406 -6.84 2.71 -17.14
C TYR A 406 -7.96 3.13 -16.17
N LEU A 407 -7.69 3.25 -14.87
CA LEU A 407 -8.68 3.73 -13.91
C LEU A 407 -9.08 5.19 -14.16
N ASP A 408 -8.15 6.08 -14.54
CA ASP A 408 -8.48 7.46 -14.96
C ASP A 408 -9.42 7.49 -16.19
N GLN A 409 -9.27 6.59 -17.17
CA GLN A 409 -10.24 6.45 -18.27
C GLN A 409 -11.65 6.11 -17.74
N VAL A 410 -11.77 5.21 -16.75
CA VAL A 410 -13.04 4.84 -16.12
C VAL A 410 -13.64 6.03 -15.34
N VAL A 411 -12.83 6.68 -14.50
CA VAL A 411 -13.23 7.84 -13.69
C VAL A 411 -13.71 8.99 -14.58
N LYS A 412 -13.02 9.27 -15.70
CA LYS A 412 -13.45 10.25 -16.71
C LYS A 412 -14.82 9.92 -17.28
N ARG A 413 -15.02 8.68 -17.73
CA ARG A 413 -16.28 8.20 -18.31
C ARG A 413 -17.44 8.31 -17.31
N TYR A 414 -17.24 7.93 -16.06
CA TYR A 414 -18.30 7.87 -15.04
C TYR A 414 -18.28 9.07 -14.07
N SER A 415 -17.57 10.16 -14.39
CA SER A 415 -17.47 11.40 -13.59
C SER A 415 -18.82 12.09 -13.29
N SER A 416 -19.85 11.83 -14.10
CA SER A 416 -21.24 12.24 -13.86
C SER A 416 -21.94 11.42 -12.78
N THR A 417 -21.46 10.20 -12.50
CA THR A 417 -22.11 9.14 -11.70
C THR A 417 -21.39 8.92 -10.38
N ILE A 418 -20.05 8.90 -10.42
CA ILE A 418 -19.18 8.99 -9.24
C ILE A 418 -19.37 10.37 -8.58
N ALA A 419 -19.54 10.38 -7.27
CA ALA A 419 -19.64 11.59 -6.46
C ALA A 419 -18.29 11.97 -5.85
N ALA A 420 -17.57 11.01 -5.27
CA ALA A 420 -16.25 11.21 -4.69
C ALA A 420 -15.45 9.90 -4.67
N MET A 421 -14.13 10.03 -4.53
CA MET A 421 -13.20 8.92 -4.36
C MET A 421 -12.39 9.13 -3.07
N PHE A 422 -12.12 8.06 -2.31
CA PHE A 422 -11.51 8.15 -0.98
C PHE A 422 -10.37 7.15 -0.81
N PHE A 423 -9.24 7.63 -0.28
CA PHE A 423 -7.98 6.88 -0.14
C PHE A 423 -7.25 7.24 1.16
N GLY A 424 -6.13 6.58 1.44
CA GLY A 424 -5.22 6.84 2.57
C GLY A 424 -3.76 6.70 2.13
N HIS A 425 -3.07 5.68 2.66
CA HIS A 425 -1.73 5.23 2.28
C HIS A 425 -0.60 6.21 2.61
N THR A 426 -0.61 7.40 2.01
CA THR A 426 0.41 8.44 2.16
C THR A 426 0.51 9.06 3.57
N HIS A 427 -0.33 8.61 4.51
CA HIS A 427 -0.48 9.08 5.88
C HIS A 427 -0.86 10.56 6.09
N VAL A 428 -0.88 11.42 5.07
CA VAL A 428 -0.97 12.89 5.21
C VAL A 428 -2.25 13.50 4.64
N ASP A 429 -2.58 14.74 5.05
CA ASP A 429 -3.83 15.40 4.68
C ASP A 429 -3.72 16.09 3.31
N HIS A 430 -4.21 15.43 2.25
CA HIS A 430 -4.18 15.97 0.87
C HIS A 430 -5.30 15.45 -0.04
N PHE A 431 -5.23 15.80 -1.33
CA PHE A 431 -6.26 15.52 -2.34
C PHE A 431 -5.65 15.49 -3.75
N GLU A 432 -6.26 14.75 -4.68
CA GLU A 432 -5.90 14.79 -6.11
C GLU A 432 -7.05 15.37 -6.93
N VAL A 433 -6.74 16.01 -8.05
CA VAL A 433 -7.72 16.40 -9.07
C VAL A 433 -7.45 15.68 -10.39
N SER A 434 -8.46 14.97 -10.91
CA SER A 434 -8.44 14.38 -12.26
C SER A 434 -9.06 15.36 -13.27
N TYR A 435 -8.49 15.47 -14.48
CA TYR A 435 -8.89 16.42 -15.51
C TYR A 435 -9.28 15.70 -16.81
N SER A 436 -10.38 16.11 -17.45
CA SER A 436 -10.87 15.58 -18.73
C SER A 436 -9.80 15.69 -19.84
N ASP A 437 -9.15 16.85 -19.95
CA ASP A 437 -7.87 17.05 -20.61
C ASP A 437 -6.83 17.57 -19.60
N TYR A 438 -5.74 16.83 -19.40
CA TYR A 438 -4.66 17.24 -18.51
C TYR A 438 -3.71 18.28 -19.12
N ASN A 439 -3.78 18.56 -20.42
CA ASN A 439 -3.07 19.71 -21.00
C ASN A 439 -3.75 21.03 -20.60
N SER A 440 -5.07 20.99 -20.37
CA SER A 440 -5.92 22.11 -19.97
C SER A 440 -6.25 22.04 -18.47
N ARG A 441 -5.25 22.21 -17.60
CA ARG A 441 -5.43 22.18 -16.13
C ARG A 441 -6.11 23.46 -15.62
N ASP A 442 -7.43 23.53 -15.77
CA ASP A 442 -8.28 24.59 -15.25
C ASP A 442 -9.57 24.05 -14.61
N ALA A 443 -10.30 24.92 -13.91
CA ALA A 443 -11.52 24.60 -13.17
C ALA A 443 -12.67 24.06 -14.03
N SER A 444 -12.67 24.29 -15.36
CA SER A 444 -13.70 23.77 -16.28
C SER A 444 -13.38 22.36 -16.81
N HIS A 445 -12.11 21.94 -16.74
CA HIS A 445 -11.66 20.61 -17.14
C HIS A 445 -11.52 19.64 -15.96
N ALA A 446 -11.52 20.10 -14.72
CA ALA A 446 -11.53 19.24 -13.52
C ALA A 446 -12.82 18.41 -13.43
N VAL A 447 -12.69 17.07 -13.36
CA VAL A 447 -13.82 16.11 -13.40
C VAL A 447 -13.96 15.22 -12.17
N MET A 448 -12.91 15.03 -11.37
CA MET A 448 -12.99 14.30 -10.10
C MET A 448 -12.06 14.89 -9.05
N ALA A 449 -12.40 14.67 -7.79
CA ALA A 449 -11.54 14.91 -6.63
C ALA A 449 -11.38 13.60 -5.85
N SER A 450 -10.12 13.16 -5.66
CA SER A 450 -9.76 12.10 -4.72
C SER A 450 -9.46 12.73 -3.37
N TYR A 451 -10.08 12.24 -2.30
CA TYR A 451 -9.80 12.66 -0.93
C TYR A 451 -8.85 11.68 -0.28
N ILE A 452 -7.63 12.13 0.07
CA ILE A 452 -6.67 11.32 0.80
C ILE A 452 -6.80 11.66 2.28
N CYS A 453 -7.15 10.66 3.09
CA CYS A 453 -7.28 10.80 4.52
C CYS A 453 -5.91 10.67 5.19
N PRO A 454 -5.55 11.57 6.12
CA PRO A 454 -4.39 11.36 6.95
C PRO A 454 -4.60 10.17 7.92
N SER A 455 -3.48 9.62 8.37
CA SER A 455 -3.39 8.40 9.19
C SER A 455 -4.00 8.53 10.58
N LEU A 456 -4.35 7.41 11.20
CA LEU A 456 -4.37 7.30 12.66
C LEU A 456 -2.96 7.10 13.24
N THR A 457 -2.07 6.36 12.56
CA THR A 457 -0.70 6.16 13.06
C THR A 457 0.05 7.51 13.23
N PRO A 458 0.70 7.77 14.38
CA PRO A 458 1.36 9.04 14.67
C PRO A 458 2.69 9.24 13.93
N THR A 459 3.15 8.26 13.15
CA THR A 459 4.46 8.27 12.46
C THR A 459 4.68 9.48 11.55
N SER A 460 3.59 10.02 10.99
CA SER A 460 3.61 11.07 9.97
C SER A 460 2.81 12.33 10.37
N GLY A 461 2.47 12.47 11.65
CA GLY A 461 1.75 13.62 12.19
C GLY A 461 0.88 13.30 13.40
N MET A 462 -0.13 14.13 13.66
CA MET A 462 -1.08 13.89 14.76
C MET A 462 -2.10 12.80 14.37
N PRO A 463 -2.39 11.81 15.23
CA PRO A 463 -3.43 10.81 15.01
C PRO A 463 -4.76 11.45 14.61
N SER A 464 -5.36 11.00 13.50
CA SER A 464 -6.44 11.76 12.84
C SER A 464 -7.57 10.91 12.25
N PHE A 465 -8.74 11.53 12.11
CA PHE A 465 -9.86 11.05 11.30
C PHE A 465 -10.57 12.25 10.63
N ARG A 466 -11.37 12.00 9.60
CA ARG A 466 -12.08 13.05 8.85
C ARG A 466 -13.59 12.83 8.87
N VAL A 467 -14.34 13.93 8.88
CA VAL A 467 -15.80 13.97 8.77
C VAL A 467 -16.17 14.76 7.53
N TYR A 468 -17.03 14.19 6.70
CA TYR A 468 -17.59 14.81 5.51
C TYR A 468 -19.05 15.20 5.79
N ASP A 469 -19.40 16.45 5.49
CA ASP A 469 -20.80 16.83 5.27
C ASP A 469 -21.20 16.43 3.86
N VAL A 470 -22.33 15.76 3.69
CA VAL A 470 -22.73 15.10 2.44
C VAL A 470 -24.20 15.38 2.13
N ASP A 471 -24.52 15.76 0.89
CA ASP A 471 -25.92 15.94 0.47
C ASP A 471 -26.70 14.60 0.44
N PRO A 472 -27.88 14.50 1.08
CA PRO A 472 -28.58 13.21 1.28
C PRO A 472 -29.15 12.56 0.01
N GLU A 473 -29.16 13.23 -1.15
CA GLU A 473 -29.73 12.68 -2.40
C GLU A 473 -28.68 12.55 -3.51
N THR A 474 -27.80 13.52 -3.65
CA THR A 474 -26.72 13.52 -4.66
C THR A 474 -25.41 12.92 -4.15
N PHE A 475 -25.27 12.74 -2.82
CA PHE A 475 -24.05 12.32 -2.14
C PHE A 475 -22.83 13.19 -2.53
N ALA A 476 -23.09 14.45 -2.88
CA ALA A 476 -22.09 15.48 -3.08
C ALA A 476 -21.40 15.81 -1.76
N VAL A 477 -20.07 15.90 -1.75
CA VAL A 477 -19.31 16.34 -0.57
C VAL A 477 -19.46 17.85 -0.42
N LEU A 478 -20.06 18.27 0.69
CA LEU A 478 -20.38 19.67 0.99
C LEU A 478 -19.30 20.33 1.85
N ASP A 479 -18.66 19.64 2.78
CA ASP A 479 -17.44 20.13 3.46
C ASP A 479 -16.60 18.96 3.98
N THR A 480 -15.32 19.22 4.26
CA THR A 480 -14.41 18.26 4.90
C THR A 480 -13.86 18.86 6.19
N THR A 481 -14.05 18.17 7.32
CA THR A 481 -13.49 18.56 8.62
C THR A 481 -12.54 17.47 9.12
N THR A 482 -11.24 17.77 9.22
CA THR A 482 -10.26 16.87 9.83
C THR A 482 -10.20 17.10 11.34
N TYR A 483 -10.22 16.01 12.10
CA TYR A 483 -10.06 15.97 13.56
C TYR A 483 -8.73 15.29 13.91
N ILE A 484 -8.07 15.77 14.96
CA ILE A 484 -6.81 15.24 15.49
C ILE A 484 -6.90 14.96 16.99
N ALA A 485 -6.15 13.97 17.47
CA ALA A 485 -5.70 13.95 18.85
C ALA A 485 -4.34 14.65 18.93
N ASP A 486 -4.32 15.86 19.47
CA ASP A 486 -3.11 16.67 19.58
C ASP A 486 -2.14 16.07 20.61
N MET A 487 -1.01 15.53 20.14
CA MET A 487 0.04 14.93 20.96
C MET A 487 0.87 15.96 21.73
N ALA A 488 0.77 17.25 21.38
CA ALA A 488 1.37 18.35 22.14
C ALA A 488 0.50 18.78 23.35
N ASN A 489 -0.74 18.29 23.45
CA ASN A 489 -1.60 18.53 24.60
C ASN A 489 -1.07 17.77 25.84
N ALA A 490 -0.90 18.48 26.96
CA ALA A 490 -0.42 17.91 28.22
C ALA A 490 -1.33 16.77 28.77
N ASP A 491 -2.61 16.78 28.40
CA ASP A 491 -3.58 15.74 28.76
C ASP A 491 -3.37 14.43 27.97
N PHE A 492 -2.76 14.49 26.77
CA PHE A 492 -2.67 13.36 25.83
C PHE A 492 -2.01 12.13 26.45
N GLN A 493 -0.87 12.29 27.14
CA GLN A 493 -0.14 11.18 27.78
C GLN A 493 -0.56 10.92 29.25
N THR A 494 -1.49 11.70 29.81
CA THR A 494 -1.79 11.67 31.26
C THR A 494 -3.24 11.28 31.56
N THR A 495 -4.22 11.87 30.89
CA THR A 495 -5.65 11.50 30.99
C THR A 495 -6.17 10.77 29.76
N GLY A 496 -5.54 10.96 28.60
CA GLY A 496 -5.86 10.26 27.35
C GLY A 496 -5.92 11.18 26.13
N PRO A 497 -5.98 10.63 24.90
CA PRO A 497 -6.09 11.40 23.67
C PRO A 497 -7.31 12.35 23.66
N VAL A 498 -7.05 13.65 23.53
CA VAL A 498 -8.11 14.68 23.45
C VAL A 498 -8.33 15.03 21.98
N TRP A 499 -9.42 14.50 21.42
CA TRP A 499 -9.79 14.67 20.02
C TRP A 499 -10.48 16.01 19.76
N THR A 500 -9.92 16.81 18.84
CA THR A 500 -10.37 18.17 18.52
C THR A 500 -10.39 18.42 17.01
N LYS A 501 -11.16 19.41 16.55
CA LYS A 501 -11.16 19.83 15.14
C LYS A 501 -9.86 20.55 14.81
N LEU A 502 -9.17 20.11 13.76
CA LEU A 502 -8.02 20.82 13.20
C LEU A 502 -8.46 21.95 12.26
N TYR A 503 -9.23 21.61 11.22
CA TYR A 503 -9.70 22.59 10.22
C TYR A 503 -10.97 22.14 9.49
N SER A 504 -11.61 23.05 8.75
CA SER A 504 -12.58 22.74 7.68
C SER A 504 -12.12 23.35 6.36
N ALA A 505 -12.37 22.68 5.22
CA ALA A 505 -11.96 23.18 3.91
C ALA A 505 -12.70 24.46 3.51
N LYS A 506 -14.01 24.57 3.79
CA LYS A 506 -14.75 25.83 3.58
C LYS A 506 -14.31 26.96 4.49
N GLU A 507 -14.01 26.66 5.75
CA GLU A 507 -13.53 27.66 6.71
C GLU A 507 -12.15 28.21 6.31
N THR A 508 -11.24 27.31 5.93
CA THR A 508 -9.84 27.66 5.64
C THR A 508 -9.66 28.26 4.25
N TYR A 509 -10.32 27.71 3.23
CA TYR A 509 -10.12 28.11 1.82
C TYR A 509 -11.33 28.82 1.20
N GLY A 510 -12.55 28.44 1.57
CA GLY A 510 -13.77 28.87 0.87
C GLY A 510 -13.96 30.39 0.79
N SER A 511 -13.58 31.13 1.83
CA SER A 511 -13.64 32.61 1.86
C SER A 511 -12.54 33.30 1.05
N LYS A 512 -11.46 32.58 0.70
CA LYS A 512 -10.27 33.06 -0.01
C LYS A 512 -10.36 32.85 -1.54
N LEU A 513 -11.37 32.13 -2.02
CA LEU A 513 -11.65 31.90 -3.45
C LEU A 513 -12.46 33.03 -4.10
N ASN A 514 -12.47 33.08 -5.43
CA ASN A 514 -13.28 34.01 -6.22
C ASN A 514 -14.02 33.28 -7.36
N PRO A 515 -15.36 33.13 -7.31
CA PRO A 515 -16.25 33.55 -6.22
C PRO A 515 -15.99 32.74 -4.92
N PRO A 516 -16.31 33.30 -3.73
CA PRO A 516 -16.21 32.58 -2.48
C PRO A 516 -17.17 31.38 -2.41
N VAL A 517 -16.72 30.29 -1.78
CA VAL A 517 -17.47 29.04 -1.59
C VAL A 517 -17.62 28.76 -0.08
N THR A 518 -18.43 29.59 0.58
CA THR A 518 -18.65 29.56 2.04
C THR A 518 -20.05 29.10 2.46
N ASP A 519 -20.98 28.93 1.52
CA ASP A 519 -22.32 28.42 1.79
C ASP A 519 -22.25 26.92 2.10
N ALA A 520 -22.79 26.49 3.25
CA ALA A 520 -22.76 25.10 3.69
C ALA A 520 -23.42 24.12 2.69
N SER A 521 -24.41 24.58 1.90
CA SER A 521 -25.17 23.76 0.94
C SER A 521 -24.50 23.53 -0.42
N VAL A 522 -23.41 24.25 -0.73
CA VAL A 522 -22.70 24.16 -2.02
C VAL A 522 -21.66 23.03 -2.00
N GLU A 523 -21.52 22.28 -3.09
CA GLU A 523 -20.56 21.17 -3.20
C GLU A 523 -19.09 21.64 -3.32
N LEU A 524 -18.17 20.91 -2.69
CA LEU A 524 -16.72 20.96 -2.94
C LEU A 524 -16.38 20.21 -4.24
N THR A 525 -16.83 20.78 -5.36
CA THR A 525 -16.65 20.25 -6.70
C THR A 525 -15.16 20.07 -7.06
N PRO A 526 -14.82 19.25 -8.09
CA PRO A 526 -13.46 19.21 -8.64
C PRO A 526 -12.93 20.60 -9.04
N ALA A 527 -13.81 21.50 -9.49
CA ALA A 527 -13.52 22.90 -9.77
C ALA A 527 -13.13 23.72 -8.52
N PHE A 528 -13.74 23.45 -7.36
CA PHE A 528 -13.32 24.03 -6.07
C PHE A 528 -11.88 23.60 -5.74
N TRP A 529 -11.57 22.30 -5.81
CA TRP A 529 -10.24 21.79 -5.49
C TRP A 529 -9.16 22.28 -6.47
N HIS A 530 -9.47 22.39 -7.76
CA HIS A 530 -8.61 23.11 -8.70
C HIS A 530 -8.36 24.56 -8.26
N ASN A 531 -9.42 25.32 -7.94
CA ASN A 531 -9.30 26.72 -7.51
C ASN A 531 -8.51 26.88 -6.20
N VAL A 532 -8.56 25.89 -5.29
CA VAL A 532 -7.69 25.83 -4.10
C VAL A 532 -6.22 25.69 -4.50
N THR A 533 -5.86 24.82 -5.46
CA THR A 533 -4.47 24.76 -5.96
C THR A 533 -4.02 26.06 -6.66
N ALA A 534 -4.92 26.77 -7.35
CA ALA A 534 -4.62 28.07 -7.95
C ALA A 534 -4.45 29.19 -6.90
N LEU A 535 -5.19 29.12 -5.80
CA LEU A 535 -4.98 29.97 -4.63
C LEU A 535 -3.62 29.68 -3.97
N PHE A 536 -3.26 28.41 -3.79
CA PHE A 536 -1.94 28.02 -3.27
C PHE A 536 -0.81 28.55 -4.16
N GLU A 537 -0.92 28.38 -5.49
CA GLU A 537 0.04 28.86 -6.48
C GLU A 537 0.29 30.37 -6.35
N SER A 538 -0.80 31.15 -6.30
CA SER A 538 -0.78 32.62 -6.25
C SER A 538 -0.54 33.21 -4.85
N ASN A 539 -0.81 32.48 -3.78
CA ASN A 539 -0.68 32.94 -2.40
C ASN A 539 0.13 31.93 -1.54
N SER A 540 1.40 32.26 -1.31
CA SER A 540 2.30 31.41 -0.53
C SER A 540 1.96 31.31 0.96
N ASP A 541 1.23 32.26 1.55
CA ASP A 541 0.84 32.16 2.97
C ASP A 541 -0.23 31.05 3.14
N VAL A 542 -1.19 30.97 2.21
CA VAL A 542 -2.21 29.90 2.19
C VAL A 542 -1.60 28.55 1.79
N PHE A 543 -0.54 28.56 0.97
CA PHE A 543 0.22 27.34 0.69
C PHE A 543 1.01 26.85 1.91
N ASN A 544 1.63 27.76 2.68
CA ASN A 544 2.32 27.41 3.93
C ASN A 544 1.33 26.89 5.00
N GLU A 545 0.12 27.49 5.07
CA GLU A 545 -1.01 27.00 5.86
C GLU A 545 -1.40 25.57 5.43
N TYR A 546 -1.53 25.31 4.13
CA TYR A 546 -1.76 23.97 3.60
C TYR A 546 -0.66 22.96 3.97
N ILE A 547 0.63 23.30 3.77
CA ILE A 547 1.75 22.42 4.13
C ILE A 547 1.76 22.10 5.64
N SER A 548 1.37 23.06 6.49
CA SER A 548 1.18 22.82 7.92
C SER A 548 -0.02 21.92 8.23
N LEU A 549 -1.06 21.91 7.39
CA LEU A 549 -2.22 21.02 7.54
C LEU A 549 -1.93 19.61 7.02
N LYS A 550 -1.15 19.47 5.93
CA LYS A 550 -0.71 18.18 5.35
C LYS A 550 -0.06 17.28 6.42
N SER A 551 0.91 17.81 7.18
CA SER A 551 1.53 17.10 8.31
C SER A 551 0.85 17.30 9.66
N ARG A 552 -0.36 17.90 9.68
CA ARG A 552 -1.19 18.12 10.88
C ARG A 552 -0.47 18.88 12.01
N GLY A 553 0.38 19.84 11.64
CA GLY A 553 1.16 20.70 12.54
C GLY A 553 2.48 20.09 13.06
N TRP A 554 2.76 18.82 12.74
CA TRP A 554 3.98 18.12 13.17
C TRP A 554 5.09 18.25 12.12
N ASN A 555 6.34 18.47 12.56
CA ASN A 555 7.55 18.56 11.71
C ASN A 555 7.38 19.32 10.38
N VAL A 556 6.64 20.44 10.40
CA VAL A 556 6.27 21.20 9.20
C VAL A 556 7.51 21.68 8.44
N ALA A 557 7.76 21.06 7.28
CA ALA A 557 8.91 21.37 6.44
C ALA A 557 8.71 22.67 5.65
N SER A 558 9.81 23.38 5.34
CA SER A 558 9.75 24.58 4.50
C SER A 558 9.68 24.21 3.02
N CYS A 559 8.48 24.24 2.44
CA CYS A 559 8.27 23.98 1.03
C CYS A 559 8.28 25.29 0.21
N THR A 560 9.31 25.51 -0.60
CA THR A 560 9.40 26.65 -1.52
C THR A 560 10.07 26.25 -2.84
N GLY A 561 9.98 27.09 -3.87
CA GLY A 561 10.60 26.84 -5.18
C GLY A 561 10.09 25.56 -5.84
N ASP A 562 11.01 24.66 -6.16
CA ASP A 562 10.71 23.39 -6.84
C ASP A 562 9.74 22.51 -6.03
N CYS A 563 9.85 22.50 -4.69
CA CYS A 563 8.90 21.79 -3.83
C CYS A 563 7.45 22.26 -4.07
N LYS A 564 7.23 23.59 -4.06
CA LYS A 564 5.90 24.15 -4.29
C LYS A 564 5.38 23.77 -5.69
N THR A 565 6.28 23.66 -6.67
CA THR A 565 5.94 23.25 -8.04
C THR A 565 5.58 21.77 -8.14
N GLN A 566 6.30 20.89 -7.43
CA GLN A 566 6.05 19.45 -7.37
C GLN A 566 4.74 19.14 -6.62
N GLU A 567 4.56 19.70 -5.42
CA GLU A 567 3.34 19.56 -4.61
C GLU A 567 2.09 20.04 -5.40
N LEU A 568 2.16 21.21 -6.06
CA LEU A 568 1.08 21.70 -6.90
C LEU A 568 0.83 20.87 -8.16
N CYS A 569 1.81 20.09 -8.62
CA CYS A 569 1.62 19.15 -9.71
C CYS A 569 0.92 17.87 -9.22
N GLN A 570 1.36 17.31 -8.10
CA GLN A 570 0.78 16.13 -7.44
C GLN A 570 -0.70 16.34 -7.08
N LEU A 571 -1.03 17.46 -6.42
CA LEU A 571 -2.43 17.86 -6.14
C LEU A 571 -3.30 18.01 -7.41
N ARG A 572 -2.67 18.19 -8.58
CA ARG A 572 -3.32 18.31 -9.89
C ARG A 572 -3.17 17.05 -10.76
N ALA A 573 -2.67 15.94 -10.22
CA ALA A 573 -2.29 14.76 -10.97
C ALA A 573 -3.04 13.51 -10.47
N GLY A 574 -4.36 13.44 -10.62
CA GLY A 574 -5.15 12.22 -10.33
C GLY A 574 -4.91 11.02 -11.27
N ARG A 575 -3.66 10.81 -11.71
CA ARG A 575 -3.06 9.61 -12.32
C ARG A 575 -1.52 9.73 -12.32
N SER A 576 -0.78 8.66 -12.09
CA SER A 576 0.67 8.71 -11.84
C SER A 576 1.51 9.15 -13.04
N GLU A 577 1.06 8.88 -14.29
CA GLU A 577 1.64 9.47 -15.52
C GLU A 577 1.79 11.00 -15.49
N ASN A 578 0.96 11.68 -14.70
CA ASN A 578 0.91 13.14 -14.59
C ASN A 578 1.73 13.68 -13.40
N ASN A 579 2.28 12.81 -12.55
CA ASN A 579 2.98 13.25 -11.34
C ASN A 579 4.36 13.84 -11.72
N CYS A 580 4.68 15.03 -11.20
CA CYS A 580 5.96 15.68 -11.45
C CYS A 580 7.06 15.27 -10.45
N VAL A 581 6.72 14.46 -9.43
CA VAL A 581 7.71 13.80 -8.57
C VAL A 581 8.30 12.64 -9.35
N VAL A 582 9.52 12.84 -9.86
CA VAL A 582 10.31 11.76 -10.48
C VAL A 582 11.12 11.10 -9.37
N PRO A 583 10.99 9.77 -9.14
CA PRO A 583 11.81 9.03 -8.18
C PRO A 583 13.29 9.27 -8.46
N SER A 584 14.02 9.78 -7.47
CA SER A 584 15.41 10.21 -7.66
C SER A 584 16.39 9.05 -7.55
N ILE A 585 17.43 9.03 -8.39
CA ILE A 585 18.45 7.96 -8.36
C ILE A 585 19.36 8.16 -7.15
N GLY A 586 18.98 7.57 -6.03
CA GLY A 586 19.78 7.54 -4.82
C GLY A 586 18.94 7.29 -3.58
N LEU A 587 19.14 6.14 -2.94
CA LEU A 587 18.59 5.91 -1.62
C LEU A 587 19.10 6.98 -0.64
N HIS A 588 18.18 7.73 -0.06
CA HIS A 588 18.44 8.44 1.19
C HIS A 588 18.60 7.40 2.31
N LEU A 589 19.79 6.79 2.42
CA LEU A 589 20.19 5.80 3.43
C LEU A 589 20.32 6.41 4.85
N ASN A 590 19.31 7.18 5.26
CA ASN A 590 19.15 7.67 6.61
C ASN A 590 18.43 6.58 7.42
N LYS A 591 19.17 5.86 8.26
CA LYS A 591 18.55 5.21 9.43
C LYS A 591 17.77 6.26 10.23
N ARG A 592 16.76 5.83 11.00
CA ARG A 592 15.72 6.67 11.64
C ARG A 592 16.21 7.55 12.82
N SER A 593 17.46 8.00 12.77
CA SER A 593 18.21 8.71 13.81
C SER A 593 18.70 10.09 13.35
N ASP A 594 17.77 11.04 13.19
CA ASP A 594 18.11 12.47 13.07
C ASP A 594 18.31 13.07 14.49
N GLU A 595 19.56 13.22 14.92
CA GLU A 595 19.96 14.30 15.84
C GLU A 595 21.20 15.02 15.28
N LEU A 596 21.10 16.35 15.18
CA LEU A 596 22.19 17.30 14.96
C LEU A 596 23.20 16.96 13.84
N HIS A 597 22.99 17.52 12.65
CA HIS A 597 23.59 18.81 12.26
C HIS A 597 22.93 19.34 10.99
N GLY A 598 22.65 20.65 10.93
CA GLY A 598 22.11 21.25 9.71
C GLY A 598 23.21 21.67 8.74
N HIS A 599 23.05 21.35 7.44
CA HIS A 599 23.27 22.30 6.33
C HIS A 599 22.82 21.73 4.97
N SER A 600 21.70 22.26 4.47
CA SER A 600 21.37 22.52 3.05
C SER A 600 21.12 21.37 2.04
N HIS A 601 20.07 21.61 1.24
CA HIS A 601 19.72 21.01 -0.07
C HIS A 601 19.07 19.61 -0.11
N HIS A 602 17.92 19.57 -0.80
CA HIS A 602 17.14 18.41 -1.25
C HIS A 602 16.99 17.24 -0.25
N ARG A 603 16.02 17.38 0.66
CA ARG A 603 15.07 16.28 0.87
C ARG A 603 14.00 16.44 -0.22
N SER A 604 13.76 15.38 -0.98
CA SER A 604 12.62 15.27 -1.89
C SER A 604 11.31 15.31 -1.09
N HIS A 605 10.22 15.66 -1.77
CA HIS A 605 8.87 15.62 -1.18
C HIS A 605 8.17 14.29 -1.46
N ASP A 606 8.94 13.20 -1.28
CA ASP A 606 8.37 11.88 -1.14
C ASP A 606 7.56 11.88 0.16
N HIS A 607 6.28 11.49 0.08
CA HIS A 607 5.49 11.24 1.30
C HIS A 607 6.23 10.18 2.12
N GLN A 608 6.24 10.33 3.44
CA GLN A 608 7.13 9.57 4.32
C GLN A 608 6.92 8.06 4.11
N GLU A 609 7.91 7.44 3.47
CA GLU A 609 7.72 6.21 2.68
C GLU A 609 6.99 5.13 3.47
N CYS A 610 5.93 4.57 2.88
CA CYS A 610 5.03 3.56 3.48
C CYS A 610 5.73 2.20 3.64
N GLY A 611 6.74 2.16 4.54
CA GLY A 611 7.53 0.98 4.82
C GLY A 611 8.50 0.57 3.71
N MET A 612 9.32 1.49 3.18
CA MET A 612 10.38 1.14 2.20
C MET A 612 11.30 0.05 2.78
N SER A 613 11.21 -1.15 2.21
CA SER A 613 11.66 -2.38 2.89
C SER A 613 13.18 -2.53 2.91
N ALA A 614 13.71 -3.34 3.83
CA ALA A 614 15.13 -3.69 3.81
C ALA A 614 15.52 -4.45 2.52
N GLY A 615 14.61 -5.21 1.91
CA GLY A 615 14.82 -5.86 0.61
C GLY A 615 14.98 -4.82 -0.51
N MET A 616 14.08 -3.85 -0.60
CA MET A 616 14.16 -2.75 -1.57
C MET A 616 15.40 -1.87 -1.37
N LYS A 617 15.67 -1.45 -0.13
CA LYS A 617 16.87 -0.67 0.21
C LYS A 617 18.16 -1.43 -0.12
N THR A 618 18.13 -2.77 -0.12
CA THR A 618 19.24 -3.59 -0.59
C THR A 618 19.35 -3.56 -2.12
N LEU A 619 18.25 -3.76 -2.85
CA LEU A 619 18.22 -3.65 -4.32
C LEU A 619 18.74 -2.28 -4.78
N GLY A 620 18.14 -1.19 -4.30
CA GLY A 620 18.53 0.18 -4.67
C GLY A 620 19.98 0.53 -4.31
N SER A 621 20.57 -0.13 -3.30
CA SER A 621 21.97 0.09 -2.94
C SER A 621 22.93 -0.40 -4.03
N LEU A 622 22.56 -1.42 -4.81
CA LEU A 622 23.35 -1.92 -5.94
C LEU A 622 23.56 -0.84 -7.01
N ALA A 623 22.60 0.06 -7.22
CA ALA A 623 22.71 1.15 -8.18
C ALA A 623 23.71 2.26 -7.75
N VAL A 624 24.12 2.31 -6.48
CA VAL A 624 24.93 3.41 -5.91
C VAL A 624 26.19 2.97 -5.16
N ARG A 625 26.41 1.67 -4.96
CA ARG A 625 27.55 1.10 -4.21
C ARG A 625 28.29 0.04 -5.03
N LYS A 626 29.44 0.39 -5.63
CA LYS A 626 30.29 -0.58 -6.32
C LYS A 626 30.71 -1.75 -5.43
N ASP A 627 30.99 -1.53 -4.15
CA ASP A 627 31.39 -2.59 -3.22
C ASP A 627 30.30 -3.66 -3.03
N LEU A 628 29.02 -3.33 -3.27
CA LEU A 628 27.93 -4.30 -3.28
C LEU A 628 27.76 -4.99 -4.65
N LEU A 629 28.11 -4.31 -5.75
CA LEU A 629 28.16 -4.92 -7.09
C LEU A 629 29.31 -5.92 -7.20
N ASP A 630 30.48 -5.60 -6.63
CA ASP A 630 31.66 -6.47 -6.59
C ASP A 630 31.39 -7.72 -5.72
N GLU A 631 30.69 -7.56 -4.60
CA GLU A 631 30.19 -8.68 -3.78
C GLU A 631 29.15 -9.52 -4.56
N LEU A 632 28.21 -8.88 -5.27
CA LEU A 632 27.20 -9.57 -6.08
C LEU A 632 27.82 -10.38 -7.23
N GLU A 633 28.80 -9.83 -7.97
CA GLU A 633 29.57 -10.58 -8.99
C GLU A 633 30.35 -11.73 -8.32
N THR A 634 30.93 -11.52 -7.14
CA THR A 634 31.64 -12.57 -6.40
C THR A 634 30.70 -13.72 -6.04
N ARG A 635 29.51 -13.45 -5.47
CA ARG A 635 28.58 -14.52 -5.07
C ARG A 635 27.93 -15.24 -6.24
N ALA A 636 27.65 -14.56 -7.35
CA ALA A 636 27.20 -15.20 -8.57
C ALA A 636 28.25 -16.21 -9.11
N ASN A 637 29.53 -15.88 -9.00
CA ASN A 637 30.63 -16.77 -9.37
C ASN A 637 30.84 -17.93 -8.37
N ASP A 638 30.78 -17.67 -7.06
CA ASP A 638 30.95 -18.68 -6.02
C ASP A 638 29.87 -19.79 -6.10
N ILE A 639 28.61 -19.41 -6.29
CA ILE A 639 27.48 -20.34 -6.38
C ILE A 639 27.66 -21.30 -7.58
N LYS A 640 28.05 -20.76 -8.74
CA LYS A 640 28.43 -21.60 -9.89
C LYS A 640 29.59 -22.54 -9.54
N GLY A 641 30.67 -22.02 -8.97
CA GLY A 641 31.85 -22.80 -8.61
C GLY A 641 31.53 -23.98 -7.70
N SER A 642 30.58 -23.81 -6.76
CA SER A 642 30.07 -24.90 -5.92
C SER A 642 29.40 -26.00 -6.76
N SER A 643 28.52 -25.63 -7.70
CA SER A 643 27.81 -26.59 -8.56
C SER A 643 28.74 -27.34 -9.53
N ASP A 644 29.77 -26.67 -10.05
CA ASP A 644 30.84 -27.29 -10.85
C ASP A 644 31.67 -28.30 -10.01
N THR A 645 31.75 -28.14 -8.68
CA THR A 645 32.41 -29.13 -7.80
C THR A 645 31.51 -30.28 -7.35
N GLU A 646 30.25 -30.04 -6.94
CA GLU A 646 29.37 -31.13 -6.48
C GLU A 646 29.09 -32.15 -7.59
N SER A 647 28.92 -31.68 -8.82
CA SER A 647 28.77 -32.53 -10.02
C SER A 647 30.01 -33.33 -10.41
N SER A 648 31.16 -33.10 -9.76
CA SER A 648 32.41 -33.86 -9.99
C SER A 648 32.64 -35.02 -9.00
N SER A 649 31.76 -35.18 -8.01
CA SER A 649 31.95 -36.13 -6.88
C SER A 649 31.47 -37.56 -7.15
N ASP A 650 30.59 -37.77 -8.12
CA ASP A 650 29.81 -39.02 -8.27
C ASP A 650 30.42 -40.06 -9.25
N GLU A 651 31.61 -39.83 -9.80
CA GLU A 651 32.32 -40.80 -10.66
C GLU A 651 33.61 -41.39 -10.02
N SER A 652 33.45 -42.15 -8.93
CA SER A 652 34.47 -43.17 -8.56
C SER A 652 33.92 -44.38 -7.78
N ASP A 653 34.45 -45.55 -8.13
CA ASP A 653 34.38 -46.86 -7.45
C ASP A 653 33.13 -47.73 -7.62
N SER A 654 32.97 -48.26 -8.83
CA SER A 654 32.27 -49.53 -9.07
C SER A 654 33.23 -50.72 -9.04
N ASP A 655 33.30 -51.46 -7.94
CA ASP A 655 33.76 -52.86 -7.99
C ASP A 655 33.21 -53.73 -6.84
N GLY A 656 32.76 -54.94 -7.19
CA GLY A 656 32.34 -55.99 -6.23
C GLY A 656 33.45 -57.03 -6.02
N PRO A 657 33.34 -57.95 -5.04
CA PRO A 657 32.22 -58.91 -5.05
C PRO A 657 31.71 -59.37 -3.66
N SER A 658 30.85 -60.39 -3.68
CA SER A 658 30.11 -60.97 -2.54
C SER A 658 30.88 -62.00 -1.70
N GLU A 659 30.56 -62.09 -0.39
CA GLU A 659 29.98 -63.29 0.30
C GLU A 659 30.20 -63.35 1.84
N ARG A 660 29.23 -63.99 2.54
CA ARG A 660 29.33 -64.77 3.80
C ARG A 660 29.48 -64.11 5.19
N ASP A 661 28.39 -64.30 5.95
CA ASP A 661 28.32 -64.95 7.29
C ASP A 661 28.66 -64.22 8.62
N SER A 662 27.58 -64.05 9.40
CA SER A 662 27.41 -64.60 10.77
C SER A 662 28.36 -64.19 11.92
N ALA A 663 27.88 -63.33 12.85
CA ALA A 663 27.21 -63.77 14.10
C ALA A 663 27.38 -62.85 15.35
N ARG A 664 26.32 -62.84 16.19
CA ARG A 664 26.30 -62.75 17.68
C ARG A 664 26.62 -61.42 18.41
N SER A 665 25.58 -60.91 19.09
CA SER A 665 25.65 -60.12 20.35
C SER A 665 26.07 -61.01 21.56
N PRO A 666 26.33 -60.44 22.75
CA PRO A 666 25.21 -60.11 23.67
C PRO A 666 25.35 -58.83 24.53
N ASP A 667 24.18 -58.30 24.89
CA ASP A 667 23.75 -57.55 26.09
C ASP A 667 24.75 -56.92 27.09
N LEU A 668 24.39 -55.73 27.62
CA LEU A 668 24.10 -55.56 29.06
C LEU A 668 23.40 -54.22 29.43
N GLN A 669 22.20 -54.35 30.02
CA GLN A 669 21.53 -53.51 31.04
C GLN A 669 21.20 -52.00 30.82
N SER A 670 19.88 -51.71 30.88
CA SER A 670 19.29 -50.43 31.35
C SER A 670 18.88 -50.54 32.84
N PRO A 671 18.52 -49.43 33.53
CA PRO A 671 17.09 -49.17 33.82
C PRO A 671 16.72 -47.66 33.96
N ALA A 672 15.48 -47.22 34.26
CA ALA A 672 14.12 -47.62 33.83
C ALA A 672 13.07 -46.66 34.47
N GLY A 673 11.92 -46.43 33.81
CA GLY A 673 10.74 -45.72 34.36
C GLY A 673 9.96 -44.96 33.26
N ALA A 674 8.87 -45.47 32.69
CA ALA A 674 7.50 -45.69 33.23
C ALA A 674 6.67 -44.39 33.32
N ALA A 675 5.40 -44.32 32.88
CA ALA A 675 4.41 -45.38 32.58
C ALA A 675 3.63 -45.07 31.26
N ARG A 676 3.30 -46.07 30.42
CA ARG A 676 1.95 -46.70 30.23
C ARG A 676 0.74 -45.74 30.12
N SER A 677 -0.27 -45.96 29.25
CA SER A 677 -0.49 -46.71 27.97
C SER A 677 -1.98 -46.43 27.53
N THR A 678 -2.70 -47.05 26.58
CA THR A 678 -2.59 -48.33 25.82
C THR A 678 -3.57 -48.35 24.61
N SER A 679 -3.16 -48.92 23.47
CA SER A 679 -3.92 -49.82 22.54
C SER A 679 -5.31 -49.46 21.94
N ALA A 680 -5.76 -49.98 20.78
CA ALA A 680 -5.19 -50.70 19.60
C ALA A 680 -6.36 -51.12 18.66
N ALA A 681 -6.20 -51.74 17.47
CA ALA A 681 -5.31 -51.52 16.31
C ALA A 681 -5.69 -52.54 15.20
N GLY A 682 -5.68 -52.17 13.91
CA GLY A 682 -5.92 -53.08 12.77
C GLY A 682 -6.49 -52.35 11.53
N THR A 683 -6.25 -52.76 10.27
CA THR A 683 -5.49 -53.91 9.72
C THR A 683 -5.02 -53.61 8.27
N ALA A 684 -4.03 -54.37 7.75
CA ALA A 684 -3.52 -54.30 6.37
C ALA A 684 -4.24 -55.34 5.44
N SER A 685 -3.87 -55.70 4.19
CA SER A 685 -2.67 -55.52 3.32
C SER A 685 -2.94 -55.96 1.84
N ASN A 686 -2.05 -55.60 0.89
CA ASN A 686 -1.75 -56.31 -0.40
C ASN A 686 -2.86 -56.42 -1.50
N THR A 687 -2.64 -56.64 -2.82
CA THR A 687 -1.48 -56.69 -3.76
C THR A 687 -1.99 -56.53 -5.24
N GLY A 688 -1.10 -56.27 -6.22
CA GLY A 688 -1.40 -56.27 -7.69
C GLY A 688 -1.52 -57.67 -8.34
N PRO A 689 -1.36 -57.89 -9.68
CA PRO A 689 -0.60 -57.05 -10.66
C PRO A 689 -1.12 -56.96 -12.15
N GLY A 690 -0.50 -56.08 -12.96
CA GLY A 690 -0.31 -56.17 -14.43
C GLY A 690 -1.52 -55.95 -15.38
N GLY A 691 -1.38 -55.47 -16.63
CA GLY A 691 -0.20 -54.98 -17.37
C GLY A 691 -0.48 -54.79 -18.89
N ALA A 692 0.56 -54.40 -19.66
CA ALA A 692 0.66 -54.28 -21.14
C ALA A 692 0.30 -52.93 -21.84
N GLU A 693 1.29 -52.49 -22.62
CA GLU A 693 1.37 -51.38 -23.61
C GLU A 693 1.17 -51.97 -25.05
N PRO A 694 1.47 -51.30 -26.22
CA PRO A 694 1.97 -49.94 -26.51
C PRO A 694 1.27 -49.19 -27.71
N ALA A 695 1.87 -48.05 -28.10
CA ALA A 695 2.24 -47.67 -29.50
C ALA A 695 1.48 -46.53 -30.25
N THR A 696 2.12 -45.34 -30.26
CA THR A 696 2.47 -44.48 -31.44
C THR A 696 1.41 -44.03 -32.47
N GLY A 697 1.33 -42.72 -32.76
CA GLY A 697 0.49 -42.15 -33.83
C GLY A 697 0.80 -40.68 -34.22
N THR A 698 2.00 -40.42 -34.71
CA THR A 698 2.60 -39.10 -35.02
C THR A 698 1.86 -38.14 -35.98
N ASN A 699 2.02 -36.83 -35.68
CA ASN A 699 2.39 -35.71 -36.60
C ASN A 699 1.40 -34.78 -37.33
N THR A 700 1.87 -33.51 -37.38
CA THR A 700 1.77 -32.46 -38.43
C THR A 700 0.51 -31.59 -38.63
N ASN A 701 0.59 -30.40 -38.00
CA ASN A 701 0.71 -29.06 -38.64
C ASN A 701 -0.30 -28.53 -39.66
N ALA A 702 -0.70 -27.26 -39.39
CA ALA A 702 -0.89 -26.15 -40.34
C ALA A 702 -2.12 -26.15 -41.29
N ALA A 703 -2.62 -25.01 -41.77
CA ALA A 703 -2.61 -23.61 -41.27
C ALA A 703 -3.54 -22.76 -42.16
N SER A 704 -4.00 -21.59 -41.66
CA SER A 704 -4.76 -20.55 -42.40
C SER A 704 -6.19 -20.97 -42.85
N GLY A 705 -7.13 -20.05 -43.09
CA GLY A 705 -7.11 -18.59 -42.85
C GLY A 705 -8.09 -17.82 -43.76
N ALA A 706 -8.66 -16.72 -43.23
CA ALA A 706 -9.47 -15.70 -43.93
C ALA A 706 -10.82 -16.15 -44.54
N SER A 707 -11.77 -15.28 -44.94
CA SER A 707 -12.27 -13.96 -44.45
C SER A 707 -13.50 -13.53 -45.29
N PHE A 708 -14.26 -12.50 -44.86
CA PHE A 708 -15.31 -11.76 -45.61
C PHE A 708 -16.63 -12.53 -46.00
N VAL A 709 -17.82 -11.91 -46.16
CA VAL A 709 -18.43 -10.70 -45.52
C VAL A 709 -19.96 -10.60 -45.80
N SER A 710 -20.69 -9.89 -44.92
CA SER A 710 -21.98 -9.18 -45.07
C SER A 710 -23.28 -9.87 -45.60
N GLY A 711 -24.38 -9.64 -44.87
CA GLY A 711 -25.74 -9.48 -45.41
C GLY A 711 -26.65 -10.73 -45.38
N GLY A 712 -27.94 -10.63 -45.01
CA GLY A 712 -28.68 -9.50 -44.42
C GLY A 712 -30.21 -9.69 -44.44
N THR A 713 -30.93 -9.07 -43.49
CA THR A 713 -32.42 -8.92 -43.40
C THR A 713 -33.29 -10.18 -43.26
N GLY A 714 -34.33 -10.13 -42.39
CA GLY A 714 -35.39 -11.15 -42.34
C GLY A 714 -36.16 -11.20 -40.99
N SER A 715 -37.44 -10.81 -40.97
CA SER A 715 -38.23 -10.65 -39.74
C SER A 715 -38.73 -11.94 -39.07
N ALA A 716 -38.60 -11.97 -37.74
CA ALA A 716 -39.58 -12.38 -36.73
C ALA A 716 -40.60 -13.52 -36.99
N THR A 717 -40.54 -14.56 -36.14
CA THR A 717 -41.71 -15.31 -35.63
C THR A 717 -41.55 -15.58 -34.12
N SER A 718 -42.67 -15.80 -33.43
CA SER A 718 -42.79 -15.85 -31.95
C SER A 718 -42.47 -17.23 -31.34
N LEU A 719 -41.94 -17.24 -30.11
CA LEU A 719 -41.85 -18.42 -29.23
C LEU A 719 -42.33 -18.10 -27.79
N PRO A 720 -42.78 -19.11 -27.01
CA PRO A 720 -43.44 -18.94 -25.70
C PRO A 720 -42.47 -18.78 -24.49
N PRO A 721 -42.98 -18.36 -23.31
CA PRO A 721 -42.15 -18.06 -22.12
C PRO A 721 -41.55 -19.30 -21.41
N PRO A 722 -40.51 -19.11 -20.57
CA PRO A 722 -39.81 -20.19 -19.86
C PRO A 722 -40.60 -20.77 -18.67
N PRO A 723 -40.28 -22.00 -18.22
CA PRO A 723 -40.92 -22.66 -17.08
C PRO A 723 -40.38 -22.21 -15.72
N SER A 724 -41.25 -22.14 -14.71
CA SER A 724 -40.85 -21.91 -13.30
C SER A 724 -40.17 -23.15 -12.69
N PRO A 725 -39.18 -22.99 -11.79
CA PRO A 725 -38.54 -24.10 -11.10
C PRO A 725 -39.47 -24.74 -10.06
N VAL A 726 -39.41 -26.07 -9.93
CA VAL A 726 -40.16 -26.85 -8.93
C VAL A 726 -39.21 -27.26 -7.81
N LEU A 727 -39.50 -26.83 -6.58
CA LEU A 727 -38.83 -27.33 -5.38
C LEU A 727 -39.24 -28.78 -5.09
N SER A 728 -38.26 -29.61 -4.73
CA SER A 728 -38.50 -30.94 -4.16
C SER A 728 -37.57 -31.16 -2.97
N ALA A 729 -38.14 -31.31 -1.78
CA ALA A 729 -37.41 -31.59 -0.55
C ALA A 729 -37.96 -32.86 0.09
N THR A 730 -37.08 -33.77 0.49
CA THR A 730 -37.45 -35.02 1.19
C THR A 730 -36.98 -34.93 2.63
N ALA A 731 -37.91 -35.04 3.58
CA ALA A 731 -37.66 -34.86 5.02
C ALA A 731 -37.74 -36.19 5.79
N ILE A 732 -37.01 -36.25 6.91
CA ILE A 732 -37.17 -37.31 7.93
C ILE A 732 -37.73 -36.69 9.24
N LYS A 733 -38.47 -37.50 9.98
CA LYS A 733 -39.54 -37.10 10.90
C LYS A 733 -39.08 -36.72 12.32
N LEU A 734 -39.76 -35.70 12.89
CA LEU A 734 -40.48 -35.58 14.18
C LEU A 734 -39.85 -36.16 15.48
N PRO A 735 -40.19 -35.65 16.70
CA PRO A 735 -41.39 -34.88 17.11
C PRO A 735 -41.08 -33.50 17.76
N LEU A 736 -41.98 -32.57 18.15
CA LEU A 736 -43.45 -32.30 18.01
C LEU A 736 -43.67 -30.77 18.34
N LEU A 737 -44.84 -30.13 18.63
CA LEU A 737 -46.19 -30.58 19.05
C LEU A 737 -47.38 -29.79 18.43
N ARG A 738 -48.06 -28.92 19.20
CA ARG A 738 -49.36 -28.22 18.94
C ARG A 738 -49.52 -27.01 19.88
N ASN A 739 -50.34 -25.96 19.65
CA ASN A 739 -51.12 -25.48 18.49
C ASN A 739 -51.63 -24.02 18.73
N SER A 740 -51.51 -23.15 17.73
CA SER A 740 -52.60 -22.40 17.02
C SER A 740 -53.57 -21.42 17.78
N PRO A 741 -54.25 -20.44 17.11
CA PRO A 741 -53.81 -19.04 17.18
C PRO A 741 -54.96 -17.97 17.38
N PRO A 742 -55.17 -16.84 16.61
CA PRO A 742 -55.47 -15.51 17.19
C PRO A 742 -56.82 -14.89 16.70
N PRO A 743 -57.13 -13.56 16.81
CA PRO A 743 -56.57 -12.50 15.93
C PRO A 743 -56.48 -11.04 16.50
N THR A 744 -56.10 -10.09 15.62
CA THR A 744 -56.05 -8.59 15.68
C THR A 744 -57.45 -7.91 15.78
N PRO A 745 -57.65 -6.55 15.99
CA PRO A 745 -56.83 -5.41 15.51
C PRO A 745 -56.80 -4.09 16.36
N SER A 746 -56.29 -3.00 15.75
CA SER A 746 -56.18 -1.57 16.13
C SER A 746 -57.55 -0.82 16.24
N PRO A 747 -57.67 0.54 16.48
CA PRO A 747 -56.67 1.62 16.52
C PRO A 747 -56.89 2.75 17.59
N SER A 748 -56.28 3.92 17.36
CA SER A 748 -56.64 5.31 17.77
C SER A 748 -55.85 6.05 18.87
N SER A 749 -55.55 7.32 18.56
CA SER A 749 -55.07 8.43 19.40
C SER A 749 -56.29 9.29 19.86
N PRO A 750 -56.20 10.44 20.58
CA PRO A 750 -55.00 11.24 20.94
C PRO A 750 -54.98 11.92 22.35
N ASP A 751 -53.94 12.74 22.54
CA ASP A 751 -53.96 14.08 23.17
C ASP A 751 -53.83 14.28 24.71
N SER A 752 -53.43 15.52 25.05
CA SER A 752 -53.48 16.22 26.37
C SER A 752 -52.57 15.77 27.52
N SER A 753 -51.35 16.32 27.55
CA SER A 753 -50.77 16.85 28.81
C SER A 753 -51.59 18.05 29.33
N PRO A 754 -51.66 18.35 30.65
CA PRO A 754 -50.61 19.17 31.29
C PRO A 754 -50.42 18.96 32.82
N THR A 755 -49.60 19.83 33.45
CA THR A 755 -49.42 20.06 34.92
C THR A 755 -48.64 19.00 35.72
N SER A 756 -47.89 19.33 36.79
CA SER A 756 -47.21 20.60 37.19
C SER A 756 -46.31 20.40 38.43
N ALA A 757 -45.27 21.23 38.56
CA ALA A 757 -44.59 21.64 39.80
C ALA A 757 -43.80 20.61 40.66
N ASP A 758 -42.47 20.78 40.63
CA ASP A 758 -41.56 21.05 41.76
C ASP A 758 -41.47 20.14 43.02
N ARG A 759 -40.22 19.97 43.49
CA ARG A 759 -39.74 19.66 44.86
C ARG A 759 -39.93 18.24 45.43
N GLU A 760 -39.12 17.78 46.39
CA GLU A 760 -37.69 17.99 46.73
C GLU A 760 -37.28 16.88 47.76
N LEU A 761 -35.99 16.49 47.77
CA LEU A 761 -35.24 15.88 48.90
C LEU A 761 -35.57 14.45 49.45
N ASP A 762 -34.48 13.67 49.50
CA ASP A 762 -34.01 12.73 50.54
C ASP A 762 -34.77 11.45 50.96
N ASN A 763 -34.04 10.32 50.89
CA ASN A 763 -33.59 9.58 52.08
C ASN A 763 -32.39 8.64 51.79
N ALA A 764 -31.53 8.43 52.80
CA ALA A 764 -30.36 7.51 52.85
C ALA A 764 -30.46 6.67 54.17
N PRO A 765 -29.41 6.09 54.83
CA PRO A 765 -28.03 5.70 54.47
C PRO A 765 -27.95 4.13 54.45
N PRO A 766 -27.22 3.32 55.30
CA PRO A 766 -25.91 3.37 56.01
C PRO A 766 -24.74 2.77 55.15
N LEU A 767 -23.42 2.94 55.37
CA LEU A 767 -22.46 3.01 56.52
C LEU A 767 -21.85 1.66 56.97
N GLN A 768 -20.60 1.56 57.45
CA GLN A 768 -19.57 2.59 57.80
C GLN A 768 -18.40 2.57 56.77
N SER A 769 -17.07 2.68 56.97
CA SER A 769 -16.06 2.89 58.07
C SER A 769 -14.67 3.06 57.36
N LEU A 770 -13.54 3.67 57.80
CA LEU A 770 -13.03 4.71 58.75
C LEU A 770 -11.55 4.99 58.26
N THR A 771 -10.64 5.85 58.77
CA THR A 771 -10.48 6.63 60.03
C THR A 771 -9.82 8.02 59.73
N MET A 772 -8.74 8.43 60.44
CA MET A 772 -8.03 9.74 60.46
C MET A 772 -6.62 9.55 61.13
N PRO A 773 -5.69 10.54 61.29
CA PRO A 773 -5.74 12.01 61.09
C PRO A 773 -4.53 12.59 60.28
N SER A 774 -3.98 13.77 60.63
CA SER A 774 -4.25 15.07 59.98
C SER A 774 -3.31 16.22 60.51
N VAL A 775 -3.45 17.45 59.97
CA VAL A 775 -2.98 18.79 60.43
C VAL A 775 -1.49 19.21 60.28
N CYS A 776 -1.20 20.23 59.43
CA CYS A 776 -0.54 21.52 59.82
C CYS A 776 -0.24 22.55 58.68
N ALA A 777 -0.95 23.70 58.72
CA ALA A 777 -0.55 25.10 58.44
C ALA A 777 0.05 25.60 57.08
N LEU A 778 -0.28 26.88 56.77
CA LEU A 778 0.21 27.73 55.66
C LEU A 778 1.45 28.57 56.06
N PRO A 779 2.16 29.23 55.11
CA PRO A 779 1.89 30.67 54.89
C PRO A 779 2.03 31.19 53.44
N THR A 780 1.57 32.43 53.21
CA THR A 780 1.79 33.25 51.99
C THR A 780 2.38 34.62 52.40
N PRO A 781 2.63 35.59 51.48
CA PRO A 781 3.81 35.68 50.61
C PRO A 781 4.62 36.99 50.85
N PRO A 782 5.71 37.27 50.11
CA PRO A 782 6.28 38.61 49.98
C PRO A 782 6.00 39.28 48.61
N ARG A 783 6.15 40.61 48.55
CA ARG A 783 5.89 41.47 47.37
C ARG A 783 7.16 41.76 46.55
N MET A 784 6.96 42.29 45.33
CA MET A 784 7.93 43.14 44.61
C MET A 784 8.39 44.34 45.47
N PRO A 785 9.49 45.03 45.10
CA PRO A 785 9.31 46.35 44.47
C PRO A 785 10.27 46.50 43.24
N PRO A 786 10.57 47.68 42.65
CA PRO A 786 10.11 47.96 41.28
C PRO A 786 11.20 48.62 40.40
N SER A 787 10.76 49.47 39.44
CA SER A 787 11.53 50.41 38.59
C SER A 787 12.01 49.87 37.23
N SER A 788 12.16 50.69 36.18
CA SER A 788 11.24 51.72 35.61
C SER A 788 11.89 52.33 34.36
N VAL A 789 11.09 52.62 33.32
CA VAL A 789 11.27 53.75 32.38
C VAL A 789 12.66 53.96 31.76
N THR A 790 12.75 53.70 30.45
CA THR A 790 13.12 54.80 29.54
C THR A 790 12.55 54.60 28.13
N ARG A 791 12.51 55.69 27.37
CA ARG A 791 12.04 55.85 25.99
C ARG A 791 13.11 56.67 25.26
N ALA A 792 13.04 56.79 23.94
CA ALA A 792 13.95 57.56 23.07
C ALA A 792 15.31 56.87 22.81
N SER A 793 16.06 57.18 21.74
CA SER A 793 15.75 57.75 20.41
C SER A 793 17.03 57.73 19.56
N ALA A 794 16.92 58.08 18.26
CA ALA A 794 17.98 58.25 17.27
C ALA A 794 18.71 56.95 16.86
N ARG A 795 18.87 56.63 15.56
CA ARG A 795 19.22 57.41 14.35
C ARG A 795 20.71 57.73 14.28
N GLU A 796 21.42 56.94 13.50
CA GLU A 796 22.63 57.39 12.82
C GLU A 796 22.62 56.90 11.37
N GLN A 797 23.12 57.72 10.45
CA GLN A 797 23.20 57.44 9.01
C GLN A 797 24.66 57.61 8.58
N THR A 798 25.23 56.59 7.97
CA THR A 798 26.37 56.71 7.04
C THR A 798 26.17 55.61 5.99
N THR A 799 25.84 55.86 4.72
CA THR A 799 26.41 56.74 3.69
C THR A 799 27.87 56.44 3.34
N ALA A 800 28.03 55.57 2.34
CA ALA A 800 29.14 55.61 1.39
C ALA A 800 28.59 55.28 -0.01
N ALA A 801 28.83 56.19 -0.95
CA ALA A 801 28.92 55.84 -2.38
C ALA A 801 30.38 55.33 -2.62
N GLU A 802 30.87 54.99 -3.81
CA GLU A 802 30.52 55.43 -5.16
C GLU A 802 31.25 54.52 -6.17
N ALA A 803 30.58 54.08 -7.25
CA ALA A 803 31.22 53.47 -8.44
C ALA A 803 30.23 53.44 -9.61
N VAL A 804 30.67 53.87 -10.80
CA VAL A 804 29.92 53.93 -12.07
C VAL A 804 30.91 53.60 -13.21
N ASP A 805 30.38 53.34 -14.41
CA ASP A 805 31.09 53.01 -15.68
C ASP A 805 31.70 51.59 -15.76
N GLU A 806 31.70 50.89 -16.91
CA GLU A 806 30.96 51.12 -18.17
C GLU A 806 30.69 49.79 -18.94
N LEU A 807 29.87 49.90 -19.99
CA LEU A 807 29.74 49.07 -21.20
C LEU A 807 30.58 47.77 -21.34
N GLU A 808 29.89 46.67 -21.71
CA GLU A 808 29.83 46.30 -23.14
C GLU A 808 28.63 45.39 -23.48
N THR A 809 28.35 45.21 -24.78
CA THR A 809 27.18 44.45 -25.28
C THR A 809 27.60 43.25 -26.13
N THR A 810 26.88 42.13 -25.99
CA THR A 810 26.71 41.19 -27.11
C THR A 810 25.39 40.44 -27.01
N THR A 811 24.92 39.90 -28.14
CA THR A 811 23.59 39.28 -28.32
C THR A 811 23.77 37.94 -29.06
N ARG A 812 22.70 37.11 -29.08
CA ARG A 812 22.48 35.87 -29.88
C ARG A 812 22.72 34.56 -29.10
N LEU A 813 22.00 33.45 -29.35
CA LEU A 813 20.87 33.21 -30.27
C LEU A 813 20.02 32.01 -29.76
N MET A 814 18.70 32.02 -30.00
CA MET A 814 17.85 30.82 -29.96
C MET A 814 17.65 30.25 -31.38
N PRO A 815 17.61 28.92 -31.57
CA PRO A 815 17.03 28.30 -32.75
C PRO A 815 15.54 27.97 -32.54
N ARG A 816 14.66 28.59 -33.32
CA ARG A 816 13.35 27.98 -33.63
C ARG A 816 13.53 27.03 -34.79
N TYR A 817 12.96 25.83 -34.73
CA TYR A 817 12.71 25.01 -35.92
C TYR A 817 11.22 25.05 -36.30
N VAL A 818 10.94 24.81 -37.58
CA VAL A 818 9.66 25.14 -38.23
C VAL A 818 9.12 23.91 -38.97
N ASN A 819 7.82 23.64 -38.79
CA ASN A 819 7.09 22.64 -39.58
C ASN A 819 7.09 23.00 -41.07
N HIS A 820 7.47 22.05 -41.92
CA HIS A 820 6.93 21.95 -43.28
C HIS A 820 6.83 20.50 -43.75
N SER A 821 5.98 20.30 -44.75
CA SER A 821 5.33 19.03 -45.09
C SER A 821 5.85 18.37 -46.36
N GLY A 822 5.77 17.04 -46.42
CA GLY A 822 5.19 16.38 -47.59
C GLY A 822 6.11 15.58 -48.50
N SER A 823 6.10 14.26 -48.33
CA SER A 823 6.13 13.25 -49.40
C SER A 823 5.53 11.94 -48.88
#